data_AF-A0A350MSI2-F1
#
_entry.id   AF-A0A350MSI2-F1
#
_cell.length_a   1.000
_cell.length_b   1.000
_cell.length_c   1.000
_cell.angle_alpha   90.00
_cell.angle_beta   90.00
_cell.angle_gamma   90.00
#
_symmetry.space_group_name_H-M   'P 1'
#
loop_
_entity.id
_entity.type
_entity.pdbx_description
1 polymer ?
#
loop_
_entity_poly.entity_id
_entity_poly.type
_entity_poly.pdbx_seq_one_letter_code
_entity_poly.pdbx_strand_id
1 'polypeptide(L)'
;MFNERPSIIKQVTEIIKKNSDIYTTFQRLCEVMVKTFSNDTTAGCRIIYDDKLVYSDGFIATSNNIESHIETFDGRKGLIQVVYPLEVQVKFTSHDQDLLDEVAHLIEGYLNNLLGRQSQEFTRERLKELEAINKTTTLIKLGRSVPETLRQIASILPDAFQYPEFTTARIIYDTAVFTSPNFINTQWKLSSDFETIDGKKGAVEVYYLHDFPLMDEGPFMKEERNLINNISGIIAGFLNSVKGREDKHIANERLKELSAINQTTELLRENKPLDETLELICNILPNAYQYPQFACARITYDGKTYTNADFSETRWVQSQEFETFDHKKGKIEIFYSRVLPRADEGPFLKEERQLLVNLANILSGHLNSIKGRDTQTSIITKPQPQPPSLLNSRQLLQKFLNQSNYSRDIFHDLMPFKVREILLVATLYDAYSIEREGNFSEYILGEYYQLDLTSVPRITGVTTFDEAYYQLETRHYDMIIMMMGADKRSPVEFSKKIKEKYPYIPIYLLLNNNAEIAHFEQRSDIQNFIDKIFVWNGDSKVFFAMVKHLEDRVNVENDTKVGMVRVILLIEDSVKYYSRYLHLLYSIVMEQTRQLIEDVNSDELFKVLKLRARPKILLAIDYEEAISIYNKYKDYLLCVITDVKFNRNNQLDEEAGFRLAEEIRAEQKDLPIIIQSSDPENAHRAFQLKASFLNKQSDTLAQDIKYFIGTYLGFGSFVYKDANGRPIATARTLREFEKLLRTIPDDSLLYHARRNHFSLWFMARGEIQIAKTIYPFKLEHFEKPEDIRNFLLDAIIQHRNEQNRGKVIPYDEAYLTEPSTILQLSTGALGGKGRGIAFINTLIYNFDFHRIIPNINLIAPKTFIIGTDEFEFFMERNKLWDIALHSNDYEEIKQRFIEGKLSEALMSRLRKIVLAIKKPLAVRSSGLFEDSMMQPFAGIFETFLIPNNHPDVVIRMQQCSNAIKLVFASVFSKTAKSYINAVHYKIEEERMAVVIQEVVGQKFEDVFYPHISGVAQSYNYYPFAHMKPEEGFAVMALGLGRYVVEGERAYRFSPVYPQLEILSARDLYKGSQVEFYAVNLANPEIDLLHKGEEAGLVKLDIEEAERHGTLKHLASVYNPDNNVIMPGLTKPGPRVLNFADILKYNYIPLAQTISVVLDVVKEAMGAPVEIEFAVDLTKDNAQRSSFYLLQIKPLLGSVQDYSIDFSKIKPSHIILSSTKAMGNGIIDDINDVVYVDPETFD
;
A
#
# COMPACT_ATOMS: atom_id res chain seq x y z
N MET A 1 53.31 61.19 -26.85
CA MET A 1 52.50 59.99 -27.14
C MET A 1 51.08 60.31 -27.65
N PHE A 2 50.83 61.46 -28.30
CA PHE A 2 49.49 61.78 -28.86
C PHE A 2 49.30 61.41 -30.36
N ASN A 3 50.33 60.88 -31.04
CA ASN A 3 50.29 60.56 -32.48
C ASN A 3 50.19 59.05 -32.82
N GLU A 4 50.08 58.14 -31.83
CA GLU A 4 50.09 56.68 -32.08
C GLU A 4 48.74 55.98 -31.85
N ARG A 5 47.79 56.58 -31.11
CA ARG A 5 46.47 56.01 -30.80
C ARG A 5 45.64 55.60 -32.03
N PRO A 6 45.57 56.42 -33.12
CA PRO A 6 44.86 56.00 -34.35
C PRO A 6 45.53 54.82 -35.07
N SER A 7 46.83 54.62 -34.86
CA SER A 7 47.61 53.53 -35.49
C SER A 7 47.29 52.17 -34.86
N ILE A 8 47.14 52.12 -33.54
CA ILE A 8 46.90 50.89 -32.78
C ILE A 8 45.48 50.36 -33.02
N ILE A 9 44.47 51.23 -32.92
CA ILE A 9 43.07 50.86 -33.20
C ILE A 9 42.92 50.33 -34.63
N LYS A 10 43.66 50.89 -35.59
CA LYS A 10 43.69 50.41 -36.97
C LYS A 10 44.30 49.00 -37.08
N GLN A 11 45.40 48.72 -36.37
CA GLN A 11 46.02 47.38 -36.34
C GLN A 11 45.10 46.33 -35.69
N VAL A 12 44.48 46.66 -34.55
CA VAL A 12 43.51 45.79 -33.86
C VAL A 12 42.34 45.46 -34.80
N THR A 13 41.80 46.46 -35.49
CA THR A 13 40.70 46.28 -36.45
C THR A 13 41.11 45.38 -37.64
N GLU A 14 42.33 45.50 -38.15
CA GLU A 14 42.83 44.63 -39.23
C GLU A 14 43.03 43.18 -38.79
N ILE A 15 43.51 42.95 -37.55
CA ILE A 15 43.68 41.61 -36.98
C ILE A 15 42.32 40.92 -36.84
N ILE A 16 41.34 41.64 -36.30
CA ILE A 16 39.97 41.15 -36.10
C ILE A 16 39.28 40.84 -37.43
N LYS A 17 39.53 41.61 -38.49
CA LYS A 17 38.92 41.38 -39.81
C LYS A 17 39.50 40.19 -40.57
N LYS A 18 40.76 39.81 -40.35
CA LYS A 18 41.48 38.80 -41.15
C LYS A 18 41.42 37.39 -40.58
N ASN A 19 41.06 37.21 -39.32
CA ASN A 19 41.08 35.91 -38.65
C ASN A 19 39.67 35.50 -38.24
N SER A 20 39.35 34.22 -38.42
CA SER A 20 38.07 33.61 -37.99
C SER A 20 38.21 32.74 -36.75
N ASP A 21 39.44 32.43 -36.33
CA ASP A 21 39.74 31.65 -35.13
C ASP A 21 40.00 32.58 -33.93
N ILE A 22 39.34 32.30 -32.80
CA ILE A 22 39.40 33.14 -31.60
C ILE A 22 40.80 33.11 -30.97
N TYR A 23 41.42 31.93 -30.89
CA TYR A 23 42.71 31.76 -30.21
C TYR A 23 43.83 32.52 -30.92
N THR A 24 43.94 32.33 -32.25
CA THR A 24 44.92 33.01 -33.10
C THR A 24 44.73 34.52 -33.10
N THR A 25 43.48 34.98 -33.06
CA THR A 25 43.15 36.41 -32.99
C THR A 25 43.61 37.02 -31.66
N PHE A 26 43.30 36.37 -30.54
CA PHE A 26 43.70 36.85 -29.21
C PHE A 26 45.21 36.86 -29.03
N GLN A 27 45.93 35.87 -29.57
CA GLN A 27 47.39 35.82 -29.49
C GLN A 27 48.02 37.05 -30.16
N ARG A 28 47.58 37.39 -31.37
CA ARG A 28 48.06 38.59 -32.08
C ARG A 28 47.64 39.88 -31.40
N LEU A 29 46.47 39.92 -30.78
CA LEU A 29 46.03 41.08 -30.01
C LEU A 29 46.93 41.27 -28.78
N CYS A 30 47.26 40.21 -28.03
CA CYS A 30 48.20 40.28 -26.92
C CYS A 30 49.56 40.83 -27.36
N GLU A 31 50.10 40.40 -28.52
CA GLU A 31 51.37 40.92 -29.07
C GLU A 31 51.31 42.42 -29.38
N VAL A 32 50.23 42.89 -30.02
CA VAL A 32 50.04 44.33 -30.33
C VAL A 32 49.90 45.15 -29.06
N MET A 33 49.18 44.63 -28.06
CA MET A 33 48.99 45.31 -26.78
C MET A 33 50.31 45.41 -26.01
N VAL A 34 51.08 44.33 -25.91
CA VAL A 34 52.42 44.40 -25.30
C VAL A 34 53.28 45.44 -26.00
N LYS A 35 53.36 45.42 -27.33
CA LYS A 35 54.16 46.39 -28.08
C LYS A 35 53.72 47.85 -27.87
N THR A 36 52.43 48.06 -27.68
CA THR A 36 51.84 49.39 -27.43
C THR A 36 52.22 49.93 -26.05
N PHE A 37 52.21 49.05 -25.05
CA PHE A 37 52.44 49.41 -23.65
C PHE A 37 53.94 49.29 -23.25
N SER A 38 54.76 48.58 -24.02
CA SER A 38 56.22 48.41 -23.82
C SER A 38 57.07 49.52 -24.46
N ASN A 39 56.85 50.79 -24.12
CA ASN A 39 57.76 51.87 -24.51
C ASN A 39 59.03 51.90 -23.60
N ASP A 40 59.85 50.84 -23.65
CA ASP A 40 61.11 50.54 -22.91
C ASP A 40 61.03 49.66 -21.63
N THR A 41 59.89 49.01 -21.35
CA THR A 41 59.74 48.02 -20.25
C THR A 41 59.02 46.76 -20.73
N THR A 42 59.28 45.58 -20.15
CA THR A 42 58.59 44.33 -20.51
C THR A 42 57.17 44.30 -19.92
N ALA A 43 56.17 44.76 -20.68
CA ALA A 43 54.76 44.60 -20.34
C ALA A 43 54.27 43.20 -20.73
N GLY A 44 53.32 42.64 -20.00
CA GLY A 44 52.60 41.42 -20.37
C GLY A 44 51.14 41.73 -20.69
N CYS A 45 50.53 41.00 -21.61
CA CYS A 45 49.09 41.09 -21.89
C CYS A 45 48.44 39.71 -21.77
N ARG A 46 47.19 39.67 -21.28
CA ARG A 46 46.36 38.48 -21.17
C ARG A 46 44.93 38.80 -21.59
N ILE A 47 44.31 37.92 -22.37
CA ILE A 47 42.89 37.94 -22.71
C ILE A 47 42.24 36.64 -22.23
N ILE A 48 41.10 36.78 -21.55
CA ILE A 48 40.26 35.68 -21.05
C ILE A 48 38.87 35.83 -21.65
N TYR A 49 38.33 34.75 -22.22
CA TYR A 49 36.94 34.67 -22.63
C TYR A 49 36.48 33.21 -22.69
N ASP A 50 35.41 32.88 -21.95
CA ASP A 50 34.72 31.58 -22.01
C ASP A 50 35.68 30.36 -21.92
N ASP A 51 36.36 30.27 -20.78
CA ASP A 51 37.42 29.28 -20.45
C ASP A 51 38.67 29.27 -21.35
N LYS A 52 38.73 30.12 -22.38
CA LYS A 52 39.93 30.31 -23.21
C LYS A 52 40.80 31.42 -22.63
N LEU A 53 42.04 31.05 -22.33
CA LEU A 53 43.06 31.94 -21.77
C LEU A 53 44.21 32.07 -22.75
N VAL A 54 44.51 33.31 -23.18
CA VAL A 54 45.66 33.62 -24.05
C VAL A 54 46.49 34.71 -23.40
N TYR A 55 47.81 34.54 -23.37
CA TYR A 55 48.74 35.52 -22.81
C TYR A 55 49.95 35.71 -23.72
N SER A 56 50.61 36.86 -23.61
CA SER A 56 51.87 37.14 -24.30
C SER A 56 53.04 36.40 -23.64
N ASP A 57 54.09 36.13 -24.41
CA ASP A 57 55.33 35.56 -23.87
C ASP A 57 55.91 36.45 -22.75
N GLY A 58 56.28 35.83 -21.63
CA GLY A 58 56.82 36.54 -20.46
C GLY A 58 55.80 37.18 -19.52
N PHE A 59 54.49 36.90 -19.68
CA PHE A 59 53.46 37.39 -18.77
C PHE A 59 53.64 36.87 -17.33
N ILE A 60 53.68 37.79 -16.36
CA ILE A 60 53.66 37.50 -14.92
C ILE A 60 52.58 38.38 -14.30
N ALA A 61 51.58 37.77 -13.64
CA ALA A 61 50.52 38.52 -12.99
C ALA A 61 51.08 39.32 -11.79
N THR A 62 50.87 40.62 -11.80
CA THR A 62 51.28 41.54 -10.73
C THR A 62 50.11 42.44 -10.33
N SER A 63 50.21 43.08 -9.15
CA SER A 63 49.26 44.12 -8.74
C SER A 63 49.41 45.44 -9.50
N ASN A 64 50.43 45.57 -10.36
CA ASN A 64 50.66 46.74 -11.20
C ASN A 64 50.09 46.47 -12.61
N ASN A 65 48.77 46.62 -12.76
CA ASN A 65 48.05 46.29 -13.99
C ASN A 65 46.90 47.26 -14.29
N ILE A 66 46.46 47.24 -15.56
CA ILE A 66 45.18 47.78 -16.03
C ILE A 66 44.39 46.67 -16.70
N GLU A 67 43.08 46.69 -16.52
CA GLU A 67 42.18 45.69 -17.09
C GLU A 67 40.88 46.32 -17.59
N SER A 68 40.30 45.70 -18.61
CA SER A 68 39.00 46.08 -19.15
C SER A 68 38.16 44.84 -19.44
N HIS A 69 36.87 44.95 -19.21
CA HIS A 69 35.93 43.84 -19.31
C HIS A 69 35.31 43.76 -20.71
N ILE A 70 35.04 42.54 -21.13
CA ILE A 70 34.36 42.22 -22.38
C ILE A 70 33.06 41.51 -22.00
N GLU A 71 31.92 41.91 -22.54
CA GLU A 71 30.64 41.24 -22.29
C GLU A 71 29.87 41.07 -23.60
N THR A 72 29.61 39.84 -24.03
CA THR A 72 28.85 39.57 -25.26
C THR A 72 27.34 39.66 -25.02
N PHE A 73 26.55 39.82 -26.09
CA PHE A 73 25.09 39.99 -25.99
C PHE A 73 24.36 38.79 -25.37
N ASP A 74 24.98 37.60 -25.39
CA ASP A 74 24.46 36.38 -24.76
C ASP A 74 24.87 36.23 -23.29
N GLY A 75 25.52 37.26 -22.71
CA GLY A 75 25.86 37.35 -21.30
C GLY A 75 27.20 36.71 -20.90
N ARG A 76 28.02 36.26 -21.86
CA ARG A 76 29.37 35.74 -21.54
C ARG A 76 30.33 36.87 -21.26
N LYS A 77 31.17 36.68 -20.24
CA LYS A 77 32.11 37.69 -19.75
C LYS A 77 33.55 37.30 -20.06
N GLY A 78 34.35 38.30 -20.40
CA GLY A 78 35.78 38.20 -20.64
C GLY A 78 36.53 39.39 -20.05
N LEU A 79 37.85 39.34 -20.16
CA LEU A 79 38.76 40.33 -19.61
C LEU A 79 39.98 40.45 -20.52
N ILE A 80 40.41 41.68 -20.81
CA ILE A 80 41.75 41.98 -21.30
C ILE A 80 42.53 42.71 -20.21
N GLN A 81 43.75 42.25 -19.94
CA GLN A 81 44.58 42.75 -18.86
C GLN A 81 46.02 42.97 -19.35
N VAL A 82 46.56 44.14 -19.07
CA VAL A 82 47.97 44.50 -19.31
C VAL A 82 48.67 44.70 -17.97
N VAL A 83 49.79 44.03 -17.77
CA VAL A 83 50.55 43.97 -16.51
C VAL A 83 51.98 44.45 -16.70
N TYR A 84 52.58 45.02 -15.64
CA TYR A 84 54.00 45.37 -15.60
C TYR A 84 54.70 44.71 -14.41
N PRO A 85 56.01 44.40 -14.50
CA PRO A 85 56.80 43.89 -13.37
C PRO A 85 56.75 44.85 -12.18
N LEU A 86 56.77 44.30 -10.96
CA LEU A 86 56.70 45.09 -9.72
C LEU A 86 57.88 46.06 -9.53
N GLU A 87 59.03 45.80 -10.16
CA GLU A 87 60.18 46.70 -10.11
C GLU A 87 59.98 47.99 -10.93
N VAL A 88 58.98 48.04 -11.82
CA VAL A 88 58.67 49.20 -12.65
C VAL A 88 57.49 49.96 -12.03
N GLN A 89 57.71 51.18 -11.54
CA GLN A 89 56.62 52.07 -11.13
C GLN A 89 55.96 52.71 -12.35
N VAL A 90 54.86 52.12 -12.82
CA VAL A 90 54.01 52.68 -13.87
C VAL A 90 52.82 53.41 -13.23
N LYS A 91 52.60 54.67 -13.59
CA LYS A 91 51.35 55.37 -13.30
C LYS A 91 50.47 55.33 -14.54
N PHE A 92 49.46 54.48 -14.52
CA PHE A 92 48.45 54.45 -15.58
C PHE A 92 47.72 55.79 -15.65
N THR A 93 47.65 56.34 -16.85
CA THR A 93 46.87 57.54 -17.11
C THR A 93 45.43 57.15 -17.47
N SER A 94 44.49 58.08 -17.37
CA SER A 94 43.12 57.84 -17.88
C SER A 94 43.12 57.46 -19.37
N HIS A 95 44.11 57.94 -20.13
CA HIS A 95 44.23 57.65 -21.56
C HIS A 95 44.62 56.19 -21.84
N ASP A 96 45.35 55.56 -20.92
CA ASP A 96 45.75 54.15 -21.03
C ASP A 96 44.53 53.22 -20.80
N GLN A 97 43.68 53.59 -19.83
CA GLN A 97 42.42 52.90 -19.58
C GLN A 97 41.45 53.08 -20.76
N ASP A 98 41.28 54.31 -21.28
CA ASP A 98 40.39 54.58 -22.42
C ASP A 98 40.78 53.77 -23.67
N LEU A 99 42.10 53.59 -23.91
CA LEU A 99 42.59 52.77 -25.03
C LEU A 99 42.27 51.28 -24.81
N LEU A 100 42.44 50.79 -23.60
CA LEU A 100 42.14 49.39 -23.26
C LEU A 100 40.64 49.10 -23.38
N ASP A 101 39.79 50.03 -22.95
CA ASP A 101 38.33 49.95 -23.08
C ASP A 101 37.88 49.98 -24.55
N GLU A 102 38.48 50.82 -25.39
CA GLU A 102 38.22 50.83 -26.84
C GLU A 102 38.57 49.49 -27.51
N VAL A 103 39.70 48.88 -27.12
CA VAL A 103 40.11 47.56 -27.63
C VAL A 103 39.16 46.47 -27.13
N ALA A 104 38.73 46.52 -25.87
CA ALA A 104 37.76 45.60 -25.32
C ALA A 104 36.44 45.62 -26.10
N HIS A 105 35.92 46.81 -26.44
CA HIS A 105 34.70 46.95 -27.26
C HIS A 105 34.87 46.42 -28.69
N LEU A 106 36.06 46.55 -29.30
CA LEU A 106 36.32 45.95 -30.61
C LEU A 106 36.33 44.42 -30.55
N ILE A 107 36.88 43.84 -29.48
CA ILE A 107 36.84 42.40 -29.23
C ILE A 107 35.39 41.95 -28.99
N GLU A 108 34.62 42.71 -28.21
CA GLU A 108 33.20 42.47 -27.97
C GLU A 108 32.41 42.41 -29.27
N GLY A 109 32.58 43.40 -30.15
CA GLY A 109 31.93 43.45 -31.47
C GLY A 109 32.32 42.27 -32.38
N TYR A 110 33.58 41.82 -32.32
CA TYR A 110 34.04 40.63 -33.04
C TYR A 110 33.37 39.36 -32.55
N LEU A 111 33.35 39.14 -31.23
CA LEU A 111 32.75 37.96 -30.61
C LEU A 111 31.24 37.92 -30.84
N ASN A 112 30.56 39.06 -30.72
CA ASN A 112 29.14 39.19 -31.02
C ASN A 112 28.83 38.86 -32.50
N ASN A 113 29.69 39.23 -33.45
CA ASN A 113 29.48 38.87 -34.86
C ASN A 113 29.64 37.36 -35.11
N LEU A 114 30.61 36.72 -34.46
CA LEU A 114 30.78 35.26 -34.54
C LEU A 114 29.59 34.50 -33.93
N LEU A 115 29.12 34.94 -32.76
CA LEU A 115 27.93 34.39 -32.10
C LEU A 115 26.67 34.59 -32.98
N GLY A 116 26.55 35.75 -33.64
CA GLY A 116 25.46 36.03 -34.57
C GLY A 116 25.40 35.08 -35.77
N ARG A 117 26.55 34.68 -36.33
CA ARG A 117 26.61 33.72 -37.44
C ARG A 117 26.21 32.30 -37.01
N GLN A 118 26.68 31.83 -35.86
CA GLN A 118 26.28 30.54 -35.29
C GLN A 118 24.78 30.49 -34.97
N SER A 119 24.21 31.60 -34.50
CA SER A 119 22.78 31.72 -34.22
C SER A 119 21.90 31.61 -35.48
N GLN A 120 22.35 32.12 -36.63
CA GLN A 120 21.63 31.99 -37.91
C GLN A 120 21.60 30.55 -38.44
N GLU A 121 22.71 29.81 -38.33
CA GLU A 121 22.77 28.40 -38.72
C GLU A 121 21.90 27.53 -37.80
N PHE A 122 21.95 27.77 -36.49
CA PHE A 122 21.07 27.13 -35.50
C PHE A 122 19.59 27.40 -35.76
N THR A 123 19.24 28.64 -36.10
CA THR A 123 17.85 29.02 -36.44
C THR A 123 17.33 28.27 -37.66
N ARG A 124 18.18 28.03 -38.67
CA ARG A 124 17.78 27.33 -39.90
C ARG A 124 17.47 25.86 -39.63
N GLU A 125 18.32 25.15 -38.89
CA GLU A 125 18.09 23.74 -38.58
C GLU A 125 16.92 23.55 -37.60
N ARG A 126 16.73 24.50 -36.66
CA ARG A 126 15.55 24.51 -35.78
C ARG A 126 14.22 24.72 -36.53
N LEU A 127 14.21 25.50 -37.61
CA LEU A 127 13.02 25.69 -38.45
C LEU A 127 12.62 24.38 -39.17
N LYS A 128 13.58 23.60 -39.67
CA LYS A 128 13.31 22.29 -40.29
C LYS A 128 12.71 21.30 -39.29
N GLU A 129 13.25 21.25 -38.07
CA GLU A 129 12.73 20.40 -37.00
C GLU A 129 11.27 20.74 -36.65
N LEU A 130 10.97 22.03 -36.49
CA LEU A 130 9.61 22.50 -36.19
C LEU A 130 8.64 22.20 -37.33
N GLU A 131 9.07 22.32 -38.59
CA GLU A 131 8.24 21.99 -39.75
C GLU A 131 7.86 20.51 -39.77
N ALA A 132 8.81 19.61 -39.50
CA ALA A 132 8.58 18.16 -39.45
C ALA A 132 7.62 17.75 -38.33
N ILE A 133 7.77 18.34 -37.13
CA ILE A 133 6.86 18.14 -35.99
C ILE A 133 5.44 18.63 -36.32
N ASN A 134 5.31 19.81 -36.94
CA ASN A 134 4.02 20.37 -37.33
C ASN A 134 3.31 19.54 -38.40
N LYS A 135 4.04 19.07 -39.42
CA LYS A 135 3.51 18.17 -40.45
C LYS A 135 3.04 16.85 -39.82
N THR A 136 3.84 16.24 -38.96
CA THR A 136 3.49 15.00 -38.23
C THR A 136 2.22 15.18 -37.38
N THR A 137 2.14 16.27 -36.62
CA THR A 137 0.96 16.59 -35.80
C THR A 137 -0.28 16.81 -36.66
N THR A 138 -0.14 17.42 -37.83
CA THR A 138 -1.24 17.62 -38.78
C THR A 138 -1.73 16.30 -39.35
N LEU A 139 -0.82 15.39 -39.74
CA LEU A 139 -1.17 14.05 -40.22
C LEU A 139 -1.94 13.23 -39.18
N ILE A 140 -1.59 13.36 -37.90
CA ILE A 140 -2.31 12.74 -36.78
C ILE A 140 -3.73 13.34 -36.64
N LYS A 141 -3.87 14.67 -36.76
CA LYS A 141 -5.16 15.36 -36.66
C LYS A 141 -6.14 15.02 -37.80
N LEU A 142 -5.66 14.57 -38.96
CA LEU A 142 -6.52 14.16 -40.08
C LEU A 142 -7.37 12.91 -39.78
N GLY A 143 -7.13 12.21 -38.67
CA GLY A 143 -8.02 11.15 -38.18
C GLY A 143 -8.06 9.89 -39.06
N ARG A 144 -7.02 9.66 -39.86
CA ARG A 144 -6.89 8.45 -40.69
C ARG A 144 -6.54 7.21 -39.85
N SER A 145 -6.58 6.04 -40.49
CA SER A 145 -6.20 4.79 -39.81
C SER A 145 -4.73 4.81 -39.36
N VAL A 146 -4.43 4.18 -38.23
CA VAL A 146 -3.06 4.09 -37.69
C VAL A 146 -2.04 3.65 -38.74
N PRO A 147 -2.27 2.58 -39.55
CA PRO A 147 -1.33 2.18 -40.59
C PRO A 147 -1.08 3.23 -41.67
N GLU A 148 -2.09 4.04 -42.00
CA GLU A 148 -1.98 5.08 -43.02
C GLU A 148 -1.23 6.30 -42.50
N THR A 149 -1.53 6.72 -41.26
CA THR A 149 -0.84 7.82 -40.59
C THR A 149 0.64 7.51 -40.41
N LEU A 150 1.01 6.32 -39.91
CA LEU A 150 2.42 5.95 -39.73
C LEU A 150 3.19 5.89 -41.06
N ARG A 151 2.56 5.42 -42.14
CA ARG A 151 3.18 5.41 -43.48
C ARG A 151 3.44 6.83 -44.01
N GLN A 152 2.52 7.76 -43.77
CA GLN A 152 2.69 9.15 -44.18
C GLN A 152 3.77 9.85 -43.36
N ILE A 153 3.86 9.58 -42.06
CA ILE A 153 4.93 10.11 -41.20
C ILE A 153 6.29 9.59 -41.69
N ALA A 154 6.42 8.29 -41.95
CA ALA A 154 7.66 7.72 -42.51
C ALA A 154 8.05 8.38 -43.85
N SER A 155 7.08 8.81 -44.65
CA SER A 155 7.34 9.42 -45.96
C SER A 155 7.84 10.86 -45.91
N ILE A 156 7.52 11.62 -44.85
CA ILE A 156 7.91 13.03 -44.71
C ILE A 156 9.18 13.23 -43.87
N LEU A 157 9.61 12.22 -43.11
CA LEU A 157 10.79 12.30 -42.25
C LEU A 157 12.09 12.64 -43.01
N PRO A 158 12.36 12.09 -44.21
CA PRO A 158 13.56 12.44 -44.97
C PRO A 158 13.75 13.94 -45.23
N ASP A 159 12.66 14.68 -45.44
CA ASP A 159 12.70 16.12 -45.75
C ASP A 159 13.27 16.98 -44.61
N ALA A 160 13.33 16.43 -43.40
CA ALA A 160 13.72 17.13 -42.19
C ALA A 160 15.22 16.98 -41.83
N PHE A 161 15.97 16.16 -42.57
CA PHE A 161 17.38 15.88 -42.32
C PHE A 161 18.31 16.76 -43.17
N GLN A 162 19.60 16.78 -42.86
CA GLN A 162 20.61 17.62 -43.51
C GLN A 162 20.72 17.32 -45.02
N TYR A 163 20.58 16.05 -45.38
CA TYR A 163 20.69 15.55 -46.76
C TYR A 163 19.38 14.86 -47.21
N PRO A 164 18.26 15.58 -47.42
CA PRO A 164 16.95 14.97 -47.68
C PRO A 164 16.93 13.99 -48.85
N GLU A 165 17.61 14.36 -49.95
CA GLU A 165 17.66 13.55 -51.19
C GLU A 165 18.41 12.23 -50.99
N PHE A 166 19.20 12.11 -49.92
CA PHE A 166 19.96 10.92 -49.56
C PHE A 166 19.51 10.33 -48.23
N THR A 167 18.28 10.63 -47.78
CA THR A 167 17.72 10.16 -46.52
C THR A 167 16.53 9.23 -46.77
N THR A 168 16.42 8.16 -45.99
CA THR A 168 15.23 7.31 -45.98
C THR A 168 14.84 6.91 -44.57
N ALA A 169 13.54 6.63 -44.33
CA ALA A 169 13.03 6.38 -42.99
C ALA A 169 12.12 5.15 -42.92
N ARG A 170 12.07 4.54 -41.74
CA ARG A 170 11.23 3.40 -41.39
C ARG A 170 10.66 3.56 -39.98
N ILE A 171 9.39 3.23 -39.81
CA ILE A 171 8.72 3.15 -38.52
C ILE A 171 8.26 1.71 -38.31
N ILE A 172 8.60 1.14 -37.16
CA ILE A 172 8.20 -0.18 -36.72
C ILE A 172 7.23 0.00 -35.56
N TYR A 173 6.12 -0.71 -35.58
CA TYR A 173 5.20 -0.77 -34.44
C TYR A 173 4.71 -2.21 -34.29
N ASP A 174 5.09 -2.84 -33.18
CA ASP A 174 4.88 -4.26 -32.91
C ASP A 174 5.48 -5.13 -34.03
N THR A 175 4.66 -5.79 -34.84
CA THR A 175 5.10 -6.59 -36.00
C THR A 175 4.99 -5.85 -37.34
N ALA A 176 4.40 -4.64 -37.35
CA ALA A 176 4.13 -3.88 -38.58
C ALA A 176 5.27 -2.91 -38.91
N VAL A 177 5.58 -2.80 -40.20
CA VAL A 177 6.67 -1.96 -40.72
C VAL A 177 6.15 -0.97 -41.77
N PHE A 178 6.49 0.31 -41.62
CA PHE A 178 6.09 1.42 -42.48
C PHE A 178 7.33 2.16 -42.98
N THR A 179 7.51 2.30 -44.29
CA THR A 179 8.73 2.88 -44.87
C THR A 179 8.44 4.12 -45.71
N SER A 180 9.44 5.00 -45.85
CA SER A 180 9.44 6.08 -46.84
C SER A 180 9.54 5.52 -48.27
N PRO A 181 9.25 6.33 -49.30
CA PRO A 181 9.56 5.98 -50.68
C PRO A 181 11.06 5.67 -50.84
N ASN A 182 11.40 4.70 -51.70
CA ASN A 182 12.77 4.27 -52.02
C ASN A 182 13.62 3.82 -50.82
N PHE A 183 13.01 3.15 -49.83
CA PHE A 183 13.72 2.70 -48.63
C PHE A 183 14.84 1.70 -48.89
N ILE A 184 16.03 2.04 -48.38
CA ILE A 184 17.25 1.24 -48.44
C ILE A 184 17.90 1.28 -47.05
N ASN A 185 18.21 0.10 -46.51
CA ASN A 185 18.91 -0.03 -45.24
C ASN A 185 20.41 0.10 -45.46
N THR A 186 21.05 1.07 -44.80
CA THR A 186 22.50 1.29 -44.83
C THR A 186 23.07 1.21 -43.40
N GLN A 187 24.40 1.15 -43.29
CA GLN A 187 25.07 1.19 -41.99
C GLN A 187 24.95 2.55 -41.28
N TRP A 188 24.63 3.62 -42.03
CA TRP A 188 24.50 4.98 -41.52
C TRP A 188 23.08 5.21 -41.00
N LYS A 189 22.83 4.73 -39.76
CA LYS A 189 21.49 4.65 -39.16
C LYS A 189 21.38 5.49 -37.88
N LEU A 190 20.25 6.20 -37.75
CA LEU A 190 19.76 6.81 -36.52
C LEU A 190 18.46 6.13 -36.09
N SER A 191 18.29 5.79 -34.81
CA SER A 191 17.13 5.01 -34.31
C SER A 191 16.63 5.55 -32.97
N SER A 192 15.32 5.63 -32.78
CA SER A 192 14.69 6.01 -31.52
C SER A 192 13.49 5.11 -31.22
N ASP A 193 13.51 4.46 -30.06
CA ASP A 193 12.49 3.51 -29.64
C ASP A 193 11.36 4.20 -28.87
N PHE A 194 10.16 3.62 -28.92
CA PHE A 194 9.00 4.05 -28.12
C PHE A 194 8.14 2.87 -27.66
N GLU A 195 7.38 3.06 -26.60
CA GLU A 195 6.47 2.07 -26.01
C GLU A 195 5.09 2.70 -25.77
N THR A 196 4.02 1.95 -26.09
CA THR A 196 2.63 2.37 -25.86
C THR A 196 2.10 1.83 -24.52
N ILE A 197 1.03 2.43 -24.00
CA ILE A 197 0.44 2.09 -22.68
C ILE A 197 0.00 0.62 -22.53
N ASP A 198 -0.18 -0.09 -23.65
CA ASP A 198 -0.53 -1.51 -23.72
C ASP A 198 0.70 -2.44 -23.82
N GLY A 199 1.91 -1.91 -23.65
CA GLY A 199 3.17 -2.66 -23.64
C GLY A 199 3.71 -3.02 -25.03
N LYS A 200 3.11 -2.49 -26.12
CA LYS A 200 3.65 -2.68 -27.47
C LYS A 200 4.82 -1.73 -27.74
N LYS A 201 5.87 -2.27 -28.37
CA LYS A 201 7.09 -1.53 -28.69
C LYS A 201 7.14 -1.11 -30.15
N GLY A 202 7.75 0.03 -30.42
CA GLY A 202 8.01 0.53 -31.75
C GLY A 202 9.33 1.27 -31.85
N ALA A 203 9.75 1.58 -33.07
CA ALA A 203 10.98 2.31 -33.35
C ALA A 203 10.79 3.21 -34.56
N VAL A 204 11.34 4.42 -34.51
CA VAL A 204 11.54 5.31 -35.66
C VAL A 204 13.00 5.24 -36.06
N GLU A 205 13.27 4.95 -37.31
CA GLU A 205 14.61 4.75 -37.86
C GLU A 205 14.79 5.61 -39.11
N VAL A 206 15.96 6.24 -39.23
CA VAL A 206 16.36 7.06 -40.38
C VAL A 206 17.75 6.65 -40.84
N TYR A 207 17.98 6.66 -42.14
CA TYR A 207 19.19 6.15 -42.80
C TYR A 207 19.71 7.15 -43.83
N TYR A 208 21.02 7.36 -43.86
CA TYR A 208 21.69 8.04 -44.97
C TYR A 208 22.19 7.05 -46.02
N LEU A 209 21.95 7.36 -47.29
CA LEU A 209 22.24 6.46 -48.42
C LEU A 209 23.73 6.45 -48.82
N HIS A 210 24.50 7.43 -48.37
CA HIS A 210 25.92 7.60 -48.68
C HIS A 210 26.72 7.87 -47.41
N ASP A 211 28.04 7.70 -47.50
CA ASP A 211 28.96 8.12 -46.45
C ASP A 211 29.10 9.65 -46.47
N PHE A 212 28.79 10.28 -45.34
CA PHE A 212 28.87 11.73 -45.14
C PHE A 212 29.86 12.04 -44.01
N PRO A 213 30.44 13.25 -43.95
CA PRO A 213 31.38 13.62 -42.89
C PRO A 213 30.81 13.36 -41.50
N LEU A 214 31.66 12.86 -40.60
CA LEU A 214 31.28 12.62 -39.20
C LEU A 214 30.95 13.94 -38.50
N MET A 215 29.82 13.94 -37.80
CA MET A 215 29.25 15.02 -37.01
C MET A 215 29.15 14.56 -35.54
N ASP A 216 27.98 14.64 -34.89
CA ASP A 216 27.79 14.30 -33.47
C ASP A 216 27.59 12.80 -33.24
N GLU A 217 26.76 12.15 -34.07
CA GLU A 217 26.45 10.73 -33.97
C GLU A 217 26.59 10.06 -35.34
N GLY A 218 27.81 9.65 -35.68
CA GLY A 218 28.13 9.27 -37.05
C GLY A 218 27.96 10.48 -37.98
N PRO A 219 27.31 10.35 -39.15
CA PRO A 219 27.01 11.48 -40.03
C PRO A 219 25.86 12.40 -39.57
N PHE A 220 25.20 12.10 -38.44
CA PHE A 220 24.01 12.84 -37.99
C PHE A 220 24.33 13.96 -36.99
N MET A 221 23.55 15.04 -37.04
CA MET A 221 23.63 16.15 -36.07
C MET A 221 22.84 15.85 -34.79
N LYS A 222 23.20 16.52 -33.69
CA LYS A 222 22.46 16.49 -32.42
C LYS A 222 20.99 16.92 -32.59
N GLU A 223 20.69 17.87 -33.46
CA GLU A 223 19.33 18.33 -33.77
C GLU A 223 18.50 17.22 -34.43
N GLU A 224 19.10 16.41 -35.29
CA GLU A 224 18.43 15.28 -35.96
C GLU A 224 18.10 14.15 -34.98
N ARG A 225 18.97 13.93 -33.99
CA ARG A 225 18.73 13.06 -32.84
C ARG A 225 17.56 13.57 -31.99
N ASN A 226 17.48 14.87 -31.73
CA ASN A 226 16.36 15.45 -31.00
C ASN A 226 15.05 15.32 -31.79
N LEU A 227 15.10 15.56 -33.10
CA LEU A 227 13.95 15.40 -33.99
C LEU A 227 13.37 13.98 -33.92
N ILE A 228 14.20 12.95 -34.11
CA ILE A 228 13.70 11.56 -34.13
C ILE A 228 13.10 11.15 -32.77
N ASN A 229 13.68 11.61 -31.66
CA ASN A 229 13.13 11.40 -30.31
C ASN A 229 11.77 12.09 -30.13
N ASN A 230 11.63 13.33 -30.59
CA ASN A 230 10.38 14.08 -30.54
C ASN A 230 9.28 13.40 -31.38
N ILE A 231 9.62 12.92 -32.58
CA ILE A 231 8.68 12.21 -33.45
C ILE A 231 8.25 10.87 -32.82
N SER A 232 9.18 10.10 -32.24
CA SER A 232 8.86 8.89 -31.48
C SER A 232 7.87 9.15 -30.35
N GLY A 233 8.07 10.23 -29.58
CA GLY A 233 7.15 10.64 -28.50
C GLY A 233 5.75 11.03 -29.02
N ILE A 234 5.68 11.77 -30.13
CA ILE A 234 4.42 12.16 -30.78
C ILE A 234 3.65 10.92 -31.30
N ILE A 235 4.35 9.97 -31.92
CA ILE A 235 3.77 8.71 -32.40
C ILE A 235 3.23 7.89 -31.22
N ALA A 236 3.99 7.74 -30.14
CA ALA A 236 3.53 7.05 -28.93
C ALA A 236 2.28 7.72 -28.35
N GLY A 237 2.26 9.05 -28.24
CA GLY A 237 1.10 9.81 -27.77
C GLY A 237 -0.14 9.63 -28.65
N PHE A 238 0.03 9.63 -29.98
CA PHE A 238 -1.06 9.35 -30.92
C PHE A 238 -1.63 7.94 -30.72
N LEU A 239 -0.78 6.91 -30.67
CA LEU A 239 -1.19 5.52 -30.50
C LEU A 239 -1.93 5.32 -29.16
N ASN A 240 -1.45 5.94 -28.08
CA ASN A 240 -2.10 5.92 -26.77
C ASN A 240 -3.48 6.64 -26.81
N SER A 241 -3.61 7.73 -27.57
CA SER A 241 -4.87 8.48 -27.70
C SER A 241 -5.96 7.73 -28.49
N VAL A 242 -5.56 6.89 -29.44
CA VAL A 242 -6.48 6.02 -30.18
C VAL A 242 -7.04 4.96 -29.24
N LYS A 243 -6.18 4.35 -28.40
CA LYS A 243 -6.60 3.37 -27.40
C LYS A 243 -7.53 3.96 -26.33
N GLY A 244 -7.23 5.16 -25.81
CA GLY A 244 -8.07 5.83 -24.82
C GLY A 244 -9.50 6.13 -25.29
N ARG A 245 -9.76 6.17 -26.60
CA ARG A 245 -11.13 6.31 -27.14
C ARG A 245 -11.94 5.02 -27.09
N GLU A 246 -11.30 3.85 -27.20
CA GLU A 246 -11.95 2.55 -27.00
C GLU A 246 -12.35 2.35 -25.53
N ASP A 247 -11.44 2.69 -24.60
CA ASP A 247 -11.68 2.57 -23.17
C ASP A 247 -12.81 3.51 -22.67
N LYS A 248 -12.99 4.66 -23.33
CA LYS A 248 -14.11 5.59 -23.07
C LYS A 248 -15.48 4.98 -23.38
N HIS A 249 -15.57 4.14 -24.41
CA HIS A 249 -16.83 3.46 -24.73
C HIS A 249 -17.20 2.43 -23.66
N ILE A 250 -16.21 1.68 -23.17
CA ILE A 250 -16.37 0.70 -22.09
C ILE A 250 -16.75 1.41 -20.77
N ALA A 251 -16.11 2.53 -20.46
CA ALA A 251 -16.42 3.32 -19.27
C ALA A 251 -17.86 3.88 -19.28
N ASN A 252 -18.36 4.32 -20.44
CA ASN A 252 -19.73 4.82 -20.56
C ASN A 252 -20.79 3.73 -20.32
N GLU A 253 -20.58 2.50 -20.81
CA GLU A 253 -21.51 1.40 -20.52
C GLU A 253 -21.46 0.99 -19.04
N ARG A 254 -20.27 1.05 -18.40
CA ARG A 254 -20.12 0.81 -16.97
C ARG A 254 -20.82 1.87 -16.10
N LEU A 255 -20.83 3.14 -16.53
CA LEU A 255 -21.54 4.21 -15.84
C LEU A 255 -23.06 4.02 -15.87
N LYS A 256 -23.61 3.55 -17.00
CA LYS A 256 -25.04 3.21 -17.11
C LYS A 256 -25.43 2.08 -16.15
N GLU A 257 -24.61 1.03 -16.07
CA GLU A 257 -24.79 -0.10 -15.14
C GLU A 257 -24.79 0.39 -13.67
N LEU A 258 -23.79 1.19 -13.29
CA LEU A 258 -23.68 1.71 -11.93
C LEU A 258 -24.82 2.66 -11.56
N SER A 259 -25.25 3.51 -12.50
CA SER A 259 -26.40 4.41 -12.30
C SER A 259 -27.68 3.63 -11.99
N ALA A 260 -27.95 2.57 -12.77
CA ALA A 260 -29.14 1.74 -12.58
C ALA A 260 -29.13 0.98 -11.24
N ILE A 261 -27.97 0.45 -10.83
CA ILE A 261 -27.79 -0.21 -9.53
C ILE A 261 -28.01 0.79 -8.37
N ASN A 262 -27.45 1.99 -8.47
CA ASN A 262 -27.58 3.00 -7.44
C ASN A 262 -29.02 3.50 -7.30
N GLN A 263 -29.69 3.83 -8.41
CA GLN A 263 -31.10 4.25 -8.41
C GLN A 263 -32.02 3.15 -7.88
N THR A 264 -31.79 1.90 -8.26
CA THR A 264 -32.55 0.75 -7.71
C THR A 264 -32.33 0.62 -6.21
N THR A 265 -31.09 0.76 -5.74
CA THR A 265 -30.76 0.68 -4.30
C THR A 265 -31.36 1.84 -3.51
N GLU A 266 -31.41 3.04 -4.09
CA GLU A 266 -32.03 4.23 -3.49
C GLU A 266 -33.55 4.04 -3.38
N LEU A 267 -34.24 3.62 -4.44
CA LEU A 267 -35.67 3.30 -4.42
C LEU A 267 -36.01 2.23 -3.36
N LEU A 268 -35.16 1.22 -3.20
CA LEU A 268 -35.34 0.20 -2.16
C LEU A 268 -35.12 0.75 -0.73
N ARG A 269 -34.34 1.83 -0.55
CA ARG A 269 -34.14 2.47 0.77
C ARG A 269 -35.29 3.38 1.19
N GLU A 270 -36.10 3.87 0.27
CA GLU A 270 -37.12 4.92 0.51
C GLU A 270 -38.34 4.48 1.36
N ASN A 271 -38.38 3.25 1.92
CA ASN A 271 -39.50 2.73 2.73
C ASN A 271 -40.90 2.89 2.05
N LYS A 272 -40.95 2.96 0.72
CA LYS A 272 -42.20 2.94 -0.06
C LYS A 272 -42.84 1.53 -0.05
N PRO A 273 -44.16 1.42 -0.26
CA PRO A 273 -44.82 0.12 -0.41
C PRO A 273 -44.14 -0.74 -1.49
N LEU A 274 -43.96 -2.03 -1.23
CA LEU A 274 -43.19 -2.92 -2.11
C LEU A 274 -43.71 -2.92 -3.56
N ASP A 275 -45.03 -2.93 -3.73
CA ASP A 275 -45.67 -2.91 -5.05
C ASP A 275 -45.29 -1.65 -5.85
N GLU A 276 -45.27 -0.49 -5.19
CA GLU A 276 -44.87 0.80 -5.79
C GLU A 276 -43.37 0.82 -6.12
N THR A 277 -42.54 0.29 -5.22
CA THR A 277 -41.09 0.22 -5.43
C THR A 277 -40.73 -0.65 -6.64
N LEU A 278 -41.38 -1.80 -6.81
CA LEU A 278 -41.12 -2.68 -7.95
C LEU A 278 -41.58 -2.06 -9.28
N GLU A 279 -42.69 -1.30 -9.28
CA GLU A 279 -43.16 -0.56 -10.44
C GLU A 279 -42.20 0.59 -10.82
N LEU A 280 -41.70 1.35 -9.84
CA LEU A 280 -40.69 2.38 -10.08
C LEU A 280 -39.39 1.81 -10.64
N ILE A 281 -38.97 0.63 -10.16
CA ILE A 281 -37.80 -0.05 -10.71
C ILE A 281 -38.02 -0.41 -12.18
N CYS A 282 -39.18 -0.97 -12.55
CA CYS A 282 -39.48 -1.23 -13.96
C CYS A 282 -39.38 0.02 -14.85
N ASN A 283 -39.71 1.22 -14.33
CA ASN A 283 -39.63 2.47 -15.09
C ASN A 283 -38.20 2.97 -15.34
N ILE A 284 -37.24 2.65 -14.47
CA ILE A 284 -35.84 3.12 -14.61
C ILE A 284 -34.94 2.13 -15.37
N LEU A 285 -35.22 0.83 -15.31
CA LEU A 285 -34.36 -0.20 -15.91
C LEU A 285 -34.09 -0.03 -17.42
N PRO A 286 -35.06 0.37 -18.26
CA PRO A 286 -34.80 0.62 -19.68
C PRO A 286 -33.66 1.61 -19.95
N ASN A 287 -33.47 2.62 -19.09
CA ASN A 287 -32.44 3.65 -19.25
C ASN A 287 -31.01 3.11 -19.13
N ALA A 288 -30.85 1.90 -18.60
CA ALA A 288 -29.56 1.27 -18.38
C ALA A 288 -29.04 0.46 -19.59
N TYR A 289 -29.90 0.24 -20.59
CA TYR A 289 -29.60 -0.60 -21.75
C TYR A 289 -29.07 0.24 -22.93
N GLN A 290 -28.43 -0.41 -23.90
CA GLN A 290 -27.79 0.22 -25.06
C GLN A 290 -28.78 1.01 -25.91
N TYR A 291 -30.04 0.55 -25.97
CA TYR A 291 -31.11 1.20 -26.70
C TYR A 291 -32.33 1.49 -25.81
N PRO A 292 -32.25 2.43 -24.86
CA PRO A 292 -33.30 2.68 -23.86
C PRO A 292 -34.68 2.93 -24.44
N GLN A 293 -34.74 3.68 -25.53
CA GLN A 293 -35.97 4.07 -26.22
C GLN A 293 -36.72 2.89 -26.85
N PHE A 294 -36.10 1.71 -26.92
CA PHE A 294 -36.75 0.47 -27.38
C PHE A 294 -36.81 -0.59 -26.28
N ALA A 295 -36.29 -0.34 -25.08
CA ALA A 295 -36.28 -1.29 -23.97
C ALA A 295 -37.54 -1.14 -23.11
N CYS A 296 -38.08 -2.25 -22.64
CA CYS A 296 -39.15 -2.30 -21.65
C CYS A 296 -38.91 -3.42 -20.64
N ALA A 297 -39.42 -3.27 -19.42
CA ALA A 297 -39.06 -4.11 -18.28
C ALA A 297 -40.28 -4.74 -17.63
N ARG A 298 -40.12 -5.99 -17.17
CA ARG A 298 -41.10 -6.73 -16.38
C ARG A 298 -40.44 -7.35 -15.17
N ILE A 299 -41.03 -7.16 -13.99
CA ILE A 299 -40.68 -7.89 -12.77
C ILE A 299 -41.87 -8.73 -12.37
N THR A 300 -41.66 -10.01 -12.11
CA THR A 300 -42.66 -10.91 -11.51
C THR A 300 -42.18 -11.32 -10.14
N TYR A 301 -43.01 -11.21 -9.10
CA TYR A 301 -42.69 -11.67 -7.75
C TYR A 301 -43.96 -12.11 -7.04
N ASP A 302 -43.95 -13.30 -6.44
CA ASP A 302 -45.07 -13.82 -5.63
C ASP A 302 -46.43 -13.85 -6.36
N GLY A 303 -46.42 -14.16 -7.66
CA GLY A 303 -47.62 -14.22 -8.50
C GLY A 303 -48.16 -12.86 -8.96
N LYS A 304 -47.51 -11.74 -8.60
CA LYS A 304 -47.79 -10.40 -9.13
C LYS A 304 -46.77 -10.02 -10.20
N THR A 305 -47.21 -9.19 -11.15
CA THR A 305 -46.41 -8.69 -12.26
C THR A 305 -46.42 -7.17 -12.30
N TYR A 306 -45.25 -6.58 -12.44
CA TYR A 306 -44.99 -5.14 -12.51
C TYR A 306 -44.31 -4.83 -13.85
N THR A 307 -44.71 -3.75 -14.51
CA THR A 307 -44.22 -3.37 -15.85
C THR A 307 -44.11 -1.86 -15.96
N ASN A 308 -43.27 -1.37 -16.87
CA ASN A 308 -43.29 0.05 -17.24
C ASN A 308 -44.46 0.38 -18.19
N ALA A 309 -44.83 1.66 -18.31
CA ALA A 309 -46.06 2.10 -18.99
C ALA A 309 -46.19 1.67 -20.47
N ASP A 310 -45.07 1.51 -21.18
CA ASP A 310 -45.01 1.16 -22.61
C ASP A 310 -44.58 -0.30 -22.85
N PHE A 311 -44.94 -1.21 -21.95
CA PHE A 311 -44.50 -2.61 -22.01
C PHE A 311 -45.07 -3.38 -23.22
N SER A 312 -44.18 -4.04 -23.97
CA SER A 312 -44.56 -4.95 -25.06
C SER A 312 -43.68 -6.21 -25.03
N GLU A 313 -44.30 -7.38 -25.02
CA GLU A 313 -43.59 -8.64 -25.04
C GLU A 313 -43.14 -8.98 -26.47
N THR A 314 -41.84 -9.20 -26.64
CA THR A 314 -41.24 -9.61 -27.91
C THR A 314 -40.35 -10.84 -27.72
N ARG A 315 -39.91 -11.42 -28.84
CA ARG A 315 -38.95 -12.53 -28.83
C ARG A 315 -37.53 -12.13 -28.43
N TRP A 316 -37.23 -10.83 -28.29
CA TRP A 316 -35.90 -10.32 -27.93
C TRP A 316 -35.90 -9.96 -26.45
N VAL A 317 -35.67 -10.97 -25.62
CA VAL A 317 -35.75 -10.89 -24.16
C VAL A 317 -34.46 -11.36 -23.49
N GLN A 318 -34.06 -10.65 -22.45
CA GLN A 318 -33.07 -11.11 -21.47
C GLN A 318 -33.77 -11.29 -20.12
N SER A 319 -33.49 -12.38 -19.42
CA SER A 319 -34.15 -12.67 -18.15
C SER A 319 -33.23 -13.25 -17.07
N GLN A 320 -33.57 -12.94 -15.82
CA GLN A 320 -32.88 -13.44 -14.63
C GLN A 320 -33.89 -13.75 -13.52
N GLU A 321 -33.79 -14.95 -12.94
CA GLU A 321 -34.60 -15.39 -11.80
C GLU A 321 -33.89 -15.08 -10.47
N PHE A 322 -34.69 -14.89 -9.41
CA PHE A 322 -34.25 -14.78 -8.02
C PHE A 322 -35.22 -15.47 -7.06
N GLU A 323 -34.76 -15.90 -5.90
CA GLU A 323 -35.56 -16.56 -4.87
C GLU A 323 -35.32 -15.88 -3.51
N THR A 324 -36.38 -15.73 -2.70
CA THR A 324 -36.29 -15.23 -1.31
C THR A 324 -36.22 -16.39 -0.32
N PHE A 325 -35.81 -16.13 0.94
CA PHE A 325 -35.59 -17.20 1.94
C PHE A 325 -36.85 -18.02 2.28
N ASP A 326 -38.04 -17.50 1.97
CA ASP A 326 -39.33 -18.15 2.13
C ASP A 326 -39.78 -18.93 0.88
N HIS A 327 -38.85 -19.23 -0.03
CA HIS A 327 -39.05 -19.95 -1.29
C HIS A 327 -39.99 -19.28 -2.29
N LYS A 328 -40.23 -17.96 -2.16
CA LYS A 328 -40.94 -17.19 -3.18
C LYS A 328 -40.00 -16.86 -4.32
N LYS A 329 -40.44 -17.19 -5.53
CA LYS A 329 -39.69 -16.95 -6.76
C LYS A 329 -40.05 -15.60 -7.37
N GLY A 330 -39.04 -14.93 -7.88
CA GLY A 330 -39.17 -13.72 -8.68
C GLY A 330 -38.34 -13.79 -9.95
N LYS A 331 -38.66 -12.93 -10.91
CA LYS A 331 -38.02 -12.87 -12.23
C LYS A 331 -37.98 -11.44 -12.72
N ILE A 332 -36.83 -11.00 -13.25
CA ILE A 332 -36.64 -9.72 -13.93
C ILE A 332 -36.42 -10.01 -15.42
N GLU A 333 -37.12 -9.29 -16.28
CA GLU A 333 -37.10 -9.47 -17.72
C GLU A 333 -37.01 -8.11 -18.42
N ILE A 334 -36.15 -8.02 -19.44
CA ILE A 334 -36.01 -6.85 -20.31
C ILE A 334 -36.24 -7.27 -21.75
N PHE A 335 -37.08 -6.52 -22.46
CA PHE A 335 -37.46 -6.76 -23.84
C PHE A 335 -37.10 -5.58 -24.72
N TYR A 336 -36.65 -5.83 -25.94
CA TYR A 336 -36.58 -4.80 -26.97
C TYR A 336 -37.85 -4.82 -27.85
N SER A 337 -38.43 -3.66 -28.16
CA SER A 337 -39.69 -3.55 -28.91
C SER A 337 -39.56 -3.81 -30.42
N ARG A 338 -38.33 -3.96 -30.94
CA ARG A 338 -38.04 -4.19 -32.37
C ARG A 338 -36.74 -4.95 -32.59
N VAL A 339 -36.51 -5.40 -33.83
CA VAL A 339 -35.22 -6.00 -34.23
C VAL A 339 -34.11 -4.96 -34.12
N LEU A 340 -33.07 -5.28 -33.35
CA LEU A 340 -31.85 -4.47 -33.20
C LEU A 340 -30.62 -5.29 -33.65
N PRO A 341 -29.47 -4.64 -33.92
CA PRO A 341 -28.24 -5.33 -34.31
C PRO A 341 -27.84 -6.41 -33.30
N ARG A 342 -27.24 -7.50 -33.78
CA ARG A 342 -26.74 -8.57 -32.90
C ARG A 342 -25.50 -8.12 -32.14
N ALA A 343 -25.46 -8.43 -30.85
CA ALA A 343 -24.37 -8.30 -29.91
C ALA A 343 -24.08 -9.68 -29.27
N ASP A 344 -23.87 -9.75 -27.96
CA ASP A 344 -23.45 -10.97 -27.24
C ASP A 344 -24.61 -11.96 -27.00
N GLU A 345 -25.75 -11.49 -26.48
CA GLU A 345 -26.95 -12.30 -26.19
C GLU A 345 -28.11 -11.81 -27.05
N GLY A 346 -28.13 -12.18 -28.33
CA GLY A 346 -29.09 -11.58 -29.28
C GLY A 346 -28.74 -10.11 -29.51
N PRO A 347 -29.61 -9.13 -29.25
CA PRO A 347 -29.28 -7.70 -29.31
C PRO A 347 -28.68 -7.13 -28.01
N PHE A 348 -28.47 -7.95 -26.98
CA PHE A 348 -28.00 -7.49 -25.66
C PHE A 348 -26.48 -7.64 -25.49
N LEU A 349 -25.87 -6.71 -24.76
CA LEU A 349 -24.44 -6.70 -24.41
C LEU A 349 -24.15 -7.60 -23.20
N LYS A 350 -22.90 -8.07 -23.09
CA LYS A 350 -22.43 -8.83 -21.92
C LYS A 350 -22.56 -8.05 -20.60
N GLU A 351 -22.36 -6.73 -20.65
CA GLU A 351 -22.50 -5.83 -19.49
C GLU A 351 -23.96 -5.75 -19.01
N GLU A 352 -24.92 -5.73 -19.93
CA GLU A 352 -26.36 -5.73 -19.61
C GLU A 352 -26.79 -7.03 -18.92
N ARG A 353 -26.19 -8.17 -19.32
CA ARG A 353 -26.40 -9.45 -18.61
C ARG A 353 -25.95 -9.37 -17.15
N GLN A 354 -24.78 -8.78 -16.91
CA GLN A 354 -24.22 -8.65 -15.58
C GLN A 354 -25.06 -7.69 -14.71
N LEU A 355 -25.54 -6.59 -15.29
CA LEU A 355 -26.49 -5.69 -14.65
C LEU A 355 -27.74 -6.44 -14.15
N LEU A 356 -28.36 -7.25 -15.01
CA LEU A 356 -29.57 -8.00 -14.68
C LEU A 356 -29.35 -9.00 -13.53
N VAL A 357 -28.18 -9.66 -13.50
CA VAL A 357 -27.75 -10.53 -12.38
C VAL A 357 -27.59 -9.75 -11.08
N ASN A 358 -26.96 -8.58 -11.13
CA ASN A 358 -26.72 -7.75 -9.95
C ASN A 358 -28.03 -7.24 -9.35
N LEU A 359 -28.96 -6.78 -10.21
CA LEU A 359 -30.28 -6.29 -9.78
C LEU A 359 -31.12 -7.41 -9.14
N ALA A 360 -31.07 -8.63 -9.67
CA ALA A 360 -31.74 -9.79 -9.10
C ALA A 360 -31.24 -10.11 -7.67
N ASN A 361 -29.93 -10.00 -7.44
CA ASN A 361 -29.33 -10.19 -6.11
C ASN A 361 -29.72 -9.07 -5.13
N ILE A 362 -29.74 -7.82 -5.59
CA ILE A 362 -30.13 -6.65 -4.77
C ILE A 362 -31.60 -6.75 -4.36
N LEU A 363 -32.49 -7.09 -5.30
CA LEU A 363 -33.92 -7.28 -5.04
C LEU A 363 -34.16 -8.44 -4.07
N SER A 364 -33.53 -9.60 -4.27
CA SER A 364 -33.64 -10.71 -3.31
C SER A 364 -33.16 -10.31 -1.91
N GLY A 365 -32.00 -9.67 -1.80
CA GLY A 365 -31.45 -9.20 -0.53
C GLY A 365 -32.37 -8.22 0.21
N HIS A 366 -32.96 -7.26 -0.51
CA HIS A 366 -33.87 -6.29 0.07
C HIS A 366 -35.20 -6.91 0.51
N LEU A 367 -35.81 -7.76 -0.32
CA LEU A 367 -37.04 -8.49 0.01
C LEU A 367 -36.85 -9.38 1.25
N ASN A 368 -35.69 -10.01 1.38
CA ASN A 368 -35.32 -10.76 2.58
C ASN A 368 -35.20 -9.84 3.83
N SER A 369 -34.73 -8.61 3.66
CA SER A 369 -34.57 -7.65 4.76
C SER A 369 -35.89 -7.04 5.27
N ILE A 370 -36.86 -6.76 4.38
CA ILE A 370 -38.18 -6.24 4.79
C ILE A 370 -38.90 -7.25 5.68
N LYS A 371 -38.94 -8.52 5.28
CA LYS A 371 -39.58 -9.57 6.08
C LYS A 371 -38.84 -9.86 7.38
N GLY A 372 -37.52 -9.68 7.40
CA GLY A 372 -36.72 -9.73 8.63
C GLY A 372 -37.14 -8.70 9.69
N ARG A 373 -37.73 -7.55 9.27
CA ARG A 373 -38.26 -6.52 10.18
C ARG A 373 -39.68 -6.84 10.69
N ASP A 374 -40.56 -7.36 9.82
CA ASP A 374 -41.94 -7.73 10.21
C ASP A 374 -42.00 -8.92 11.18
N THR A 375 -40.96 -9.76 11.22
CA THR A 375 -40.88 -10.92 12.10
C THR A 375 -40.34 -10.59 13.51
N GLN A 376 -39.97 -9.33 13.80
CA GLN A 376 -39.33 -8.93 15.07
C GLN A 376 -40.29 -8.54 16.21
N THR A 377 -41.62 -8.48 16.00
CA THR A 377 -42.55 -8.03 17.07
C THR A 377 -43.19 -9.14 17.92
N SER A 378 -42.89 -10.41 17.68
CA SER A 378 -43.39 -11.47 18.56
C SER A 378 -42.47 -12.70 18.57
N ILE A 379 -42.01 -13.04 19.78
CA ILE A 379 -41.34 -14.28 20.18
C ILE A 379 -39.82 -14.31 19.94
N ILE A 380 -39.09 -14.06 21.04
CA ILE A 380 -37.67 -14.40 21.19
C ILE A 380 -37.54 -15.92 21.12
N THR A 381 -37.16 -16.42 19.95
CA THR A 381 -36.57 -17.75 19.79
C THR A 381 -35.35 -17.63 18.89
N LYS A 382 -34.19 -18.01 19.44
CA LYS A 382 -32.88 -17.96 18.78
C LYS A 382 -32.95 -18.58 17.37
N PRO A 383 -32.31 -17.98 16.34
CA PRO A 383 -32.23 -18.62 15.04
C PRO A 383 -31.43 -19.92 15.16
N GLN A 384 -32.02 -21.03 14.71
CA GLN A 384 -31.25 -22.23 14.44
C GLN A 384 -30.27 -21.95 13.29
N PRO A 385 -28.99 -22.32 13.43
CA PRO A 385 -28.02 -22.13 12.36
C PRO A 385 -28.36 -23.05 11.18
N GLN A 386 -28.51 -22.47 9.99
CA GLN A 386 -28.37 -23.23 8.76
C GLN A 386 -26.93 -23.78 8.69
N PRO A 387 -26.71 -24.98 8.12
CA PRO A 387 -25.38 -25.59 8.07
C PRO A 387 -24.43 -24.68 7.28
N PRO A 388 -23.19 -24.47 7.75
CA PRO A 388 -22.22 -23.68 7.01
C PRO A 388 -21.94 -24.38 5.68
N SER A 389 -22.23 -23.71 4.56
CA SER A 389 -21.58 -24.03 3.30
C SER A 389 -20.07 -23.88 3.52
N LEU A 390 -19.34 -24.99 3.48
CA LEU A 390 -17.89 -25.02 3.60
C LEU A 390 -17.28 -24.04 2.57
N LEU A 391 -16.59 -23.02 3.10
CA LEU A 391 -15.63 -22.14 2.43
C LEU A 391 -16.12 -21.43 1.16
N ASN A 392 -16.42 -20.13 1.28
CA ASN A 392 -16.08 -19.18 0.22
C ASN A 392 -14.57 -18.88 0.31
N SER A 393 -13.80 -19.92 -0.02
CA SER A 393 -12.34 -20.05 0.02
C SER A 393 -11.65 -18.87 -0.70
N ARG A 394 -12.27 -18.41 -1.80
CA ARG A 394 -11.83 -17.30 -2.68
C ARG A 394 -11.65 -15.93 -2.01
N GLN A 395 -11.98 -15.77 -0.74
CA GLN A 395 -11.82 -14.51 0.00
C GLN A 395 -10.75 -14.58 1.11
N LEU A 396 -9.96 -15.66 1.23
CA LEU A 396 -8.92 -15.75 2.27
C LEU A 396 -7.91 -14.60 2.18
N LEU A 397 -7.41 -14.29 0.98
CA LEU A 397 -6.52 -13.15 0.75
C LEU A 397 -7.20 -11.82 1.11
N GLN A 398 -8.44 -11.63 0.69
CA GLN A 398 -9.21 -10.42 1.02
C GLN A 398 -9.41 -10.26 2.53
N LYS A 399 -9.72 -11.33 3.25
CA LYS A 399 -9.87 -11.30 4.72
C LYS A 399 -8.53 -11.02 5.42
N PHE A 400 -7.44 -11.60 4.93
CA PHE A 400 -6.09 -11.33 5.42
C PHE A 400 -5.69 -9.86 5.21
N LEU A 401 -5.95 -9.31 4.02
CA LEU A 401 -5.73 -7.91 3.71
C LEU A 401 -6.62 -7.00 4.58
N ASN A 402 -7.91 -7.29 4.70
CA ASN A 402 -8.84 -6.46 5.48
C ASN A 402 -8.52 -6.45 6.98
N GLN A 403 -7.96 -7.51 7.56
CA GLN A 403 -7.58 -7.51 8.98
C GLN A 403 -6.25 -6.82 9.24
N SER A 404 -5.25 -7.05 8.38
CA SER A 404 -3.97 -6.36 8.45
C SER A 404 -4.10 -4.86 8.13
N ASN A 405 -5.10 -4.50 7.32
CA ASN A 405 -5.40 -3.14 6.92
C ASN A 405 -6.61 -2.54 7.63
N TYR A 406 -7.35 -3.19 8.53
CA TYR A 406 -8.60 -2.61 9.10
C TYR A 406 -8.39 -1.18 9.67
N SER A 407 -7.24 -0.95 10.30
CA SER A 407 -6.86 0.38 10.79
C SER A 407 -6.54 1.37 9.66
N ARG A 408 -5.96 0.88 8.55
CA ARG A 408 -5.69 1.63 7.30
C ARG A 408 -6.96 1.90 6.50
N ASP A 409 -7.87 0.93 6.42
CA ASP A 409 -9.12 0.95 5.67
C ASP A 409 -10.03 2.07 6.19
N ILE A 410 -10.11 2.24 7.52
CA ILE A 410 -10.83 3.40 8.11
C ILE A 410 -10.31 4.71 7.52
N PHE A 411 -8.99 4.91 7.38
CA PHE A 411 -8.44 6.13 6.78
C PHE A 411 -8.64 6.20 5.26
N HIS A 412 -8.68 5.06 4.56
CA HIS A 412 -9.04 5.01 3.15
C HIS A 412 -10.48 5.48 2.92
N ASP A 413 -11.38 5.15 3.84
CA ASP A 413 -12.78 5.54 3.80
C ASP A 413 -13.02 7.01 4.23
N LEU A 414 -11.99 7.71 4.72
CA LEU A 414 -12.05 9.15 5.01
C LEU A 414 -11.75 10.00 3.78
N MET A 415 -12.43 11.15 3.70
CA MET A 415 -12.36 12.09 2.57
C MET A 415 -12.57 11.42 1.20
N PRO A 416 -13.68 10.68 1.00
CA PRO A 416 -13.96 10.03 -0.28
C PRO A 416 -14.11 11.03 -1.43
N PHE A 417 -14.67 12.21 -1.16
CA PHE A 417 -14.69 13.32 -2.12
C PHE A 417 -13.41 14.14 -2.03
N LYS A 418 -12.76 14.37 -3.16
CA LYS A 418 -11.64 15.29 -3.31
C LYS A 418 -11.82 16.10 -4.58
N VAL A 419 -11.47 17.38 -4.52
CA VAL A 419 -11.50 18.24 -5.71
C VAL A 419 -10.30 17.87 -6.57
N ARG A 420 -10.56 17.44 -7.82
CA ARG A 420 -9.55 17.00 -8.80
C ARG A 420 -9.49 17.93 -10.00
N GLU A 421 -10.62 18.46 -10.45
CA GLU A 421 -10.71 19.32 -11.62
C GLU A 421 -11.42 20.63 -11.27
N ILE A 422 -10.71 21.75 -11.44
CA ILE A 422 -11.20 23.11 -11.19
C ILE A 422 -11.28 23.85 -12.52
N LEU A 423 -12.46 24.42 -12.81
CA LEU A 423 -12.62 25.35 -13.92
C LEU A 423 -12.44 26.78 -13.40
N LEU A 424 -11.36 27.44 -13.80
CA LEU A 424 -11.10 28.84 -13.47
C LEU A 424 -11.59 29.73 -14.62
N VAL A 425 -12.60 30.55 -14.37
CA VAL A 425 -13.11 31.53 -15.33
C VAL A 425 -12.54 32.89 -14.95
N ALA A 426 -11.60 33.38 -15.73
CA ALA A 426 -10.86 34.61 -15.45
C ALA A 426 -10.45 35.31 -16.74
N THR A 427 -10.35 36.64 -16.74
CA THR A 427 -9.76 37.33 -17.89
C THR A 427 -8.26 37.06 -17.97
N LEU A 428 -7.65 37.28 -19.14
CA LEU A 428 -6.18 37.19 -19.28
C LEU A 428 -5.43 38.10 -18.30
N TYR A 429 -6.01 39.26 -17.97
CA TYR A 429 -5.42 40.19 -17.00
C TYR A 429 -5.51 39.66 -15.57
N ASP A 430 -6.64 39.06 -15.19
CA ASP A 430 -6.79 38.43 -13.87
C ASP A 430 -5.84 37.23 -13.72
N ALA A 431 -5.76 36.37 -14.74
CA ALA A 431 -4.83 35.23 -14.78
C ALA A 431 -3.36 35.70 -14.70
N TYR A 432 -3.01 36.75 -15.44
CA TYR A 432 -1.68 37.36 -15.38
C TYR A 432 -1.38 37.97 -14.00
N SER A 433 -2.35 38.63 -13.37
CA SER A 433 -2.16 39.29 -12.06
C SER A 433 -1.87 38.27 -10.96
N ILE A 434 -2.50 37.10 -11.05
CA ILE A 434 -2.20 35.96 -10.18
C ILE A 434 -0.81 35.38 -10.48
N GLU A 435 -0.40 35.23 -11.76
CA GLU A 435 0.92 34.70 -12.12
C GLU A 435 2.10 35.63 -11.79
N ARG A 436 1.90 36.95 -11.81
CA ARG A 436 3.00 37.91 -11.59
C ARG A 436 3.42 38.04 -10.13
N GLU A 437 2.55 37.71 -9.18
CA GLU A 437 2.86 37.61 -7.75
C GLU A 437 3.49 36.25 -7.38
N GLY A 438 3.70 35.40 -8.40
CA GLY A 438 4.45 34.14 -8.43
C GLY A 438 3.66 33.06 -9.18
N ASN A 439 4.33 31.99 -9.63
CA ASN A 439 3.71 30.95 -10.45
C ASN A 439 2.42 30.42 -9.77
N PHE A 440 1.25 30.76 -10.30
CA PHE A 440 -0.06 30.39 -9.74
C PHE A 440 -0.17 28.89 -9.44
N SER A 441 0.31 28.09 -10.38
CA SER A 441 0.45 26.66 -10.27
C SER A 441 1.31 26.28 -9.07
N GLU A 442 2.48 26.92 -8.88
CA GLU A 442 3.41 26.64 -7.76
C GLU A 442 2.87 27.03 -6.39
N TYR A 443 1.96 27.99 -6.26
CA TYR A 443 1.40 28.32 -4.95
C TYR A 443 0.31 27.35 -4.50
N ILE A 444 -0.57 26.95 -5.42
CA ILE A 444 -1.53 25.88 -5.14
C ILE A 444 -0.77 24.56 -4.99
N LEU A 445 0.22 24.28 -5.83
CA LEU A 445 1.07 23.09 -5.71
C LEU A 445 1.95 23.15 -4.44
N GLY A 446 2.45 24.31 -4.05
CA GLY A 446 3.46 24.49 -3.01
C GLY A 446 2.96 24.14 -1.63
N GLU A 447 1.73 24.54 -1.28
CA GLU A 447 1.10 24.10 -0.02
C GLU A 447 0.78 22.60 -0.05
N TYR A 448 0.41 22.03 -1.21
CA TYR A 448 0.20 20.58 -1.32
C TYR A 448 1.51 19.79 -1.22
N TYR A 449 2.61 20.29 -1.79
CA TYR A 449 3.94 19.69 -1.69
C TYR A 449 4.53 19.85 -0.28
N GLN A 450 4.39 21.01 0.37
CA GLN A 450 4.84 21.22 1.75
C GLN A 450 4.11 20.31 2.75
N LEU A 451 2.87 19.91 2.43
CA LEU A 451 2.03 19.09 3.27
C LEU A 451 1.94 17.62 2.81
N ASP A 452 2.80 17.19 1.86
CA ASP A 452 2.86 15.83 1.31
C ASP A 452 1.50 15.26 0.87
N LEU A 453 0.64 16.12 0.29
CA LEU A 453 -0.69 15.74 -0.16
C LEU A 453 -0.62 15.03 -1.52
N THR A 454 -1.15 13.81 -1.59
CA THR A 454 -1.08 12.92 -2.76
C THR A 454 -1.94 13.33 -3.96
N SER A 455 -2.81 14.34 -3.83
CA SER A 455 -3.78 14.70 -4.87
C SER A 455 -3.86 16.22 -5.00
N VAL A 456 -3.25 16.76 -6.05
CA VAL A 456 -3.34 18.18 -6.39
C VAL A 456 -4.45 18.36 -7.43
N PRO A 457 -5.38 19.31 -7.24
CA PRO A 457 -6.37 19.62 -8.27
C PRO A 457 -5.71 20.19 -9.52
N ARG A 458 -6.13 19.70 -10.68
CA ARG A 458 -5.83 20.30 -11.98
C ARG A 458 -6.72 21.52 -12.19
N ILE A 459 -6.14 22.60 -12.69
CA ILE A 459 -6.86 23.84 -12.99
C ILE A 459 -6.90 24.01 -14.50
N THR A 460 -8.10 24.29 -15.03
CA THR A 460 -8.31 24.66 -16.42
C THR A 460 -8.80 26.10 -16.47
N GLY A 461 -7.99 27.00 -17.04
CA GLY A 461 -8.36 28.41 -17.24
C GLY A 461 -9.16 28.60 -18.52
N VAL A 462 -10.23 29.39 -18.46
CA VAL A 462 -11.03 29.82 -19.62
C VAL A 462 -11.35 31.31 -19.51
N THR A 463 -11.47 31.96 -20.66
CA THR A 463 -11.63 33.43 -20.73
C THR A 463 -13.03 33.85 -21.17
N THR A 464 -13.74 32.99 -21.88
CA THR A 464 -15.06 33.29 -22.47
C THR A 464 -16.14 32.31 -22.06
N PHE A 465 -17.40 32.71 -22.27
CA PHE A 465 -18.55 31.89 -21.94
C PHE A 465 -18.57 30.58 -22.73
N ASP A 466 -18.30 30.67 -24.02
CA ASP A 466 -18.36 29.53 -24.94
C ASP A 466 -17.25 28.51 -24.65
N GLU A 467 -16.04 28.98 -24.30
CA GLU A 467 -14.93 28.11 -23.86
C GLU A 467 -15.29 27.34 -22.60
N ALA A 468 -15.86 28.03 -21.61
CA ALA A 468 -16.27 27.41 -20.36
C ALA A 468 -17.36 26.36 -20.57
N TYR A 469 -18.34 26.63 -21.44
CA TYR A 469 -19.37 25.65 -21.83
C TYR A 469 -18.77 24.45 -22.56
N TYR A 470 -17.86 24.69 -23.50
CA TYR A 470 -17.15 23.63 -24.20
C TYR A 470 -16.35 22.74 -23.24
N GLN A 471 -15.67 23.34 -22.24
CA GLN A 471 -14.98 22.56 -21.21
C GLN A 471 -15.97 21.73 -20.38
N LEU A 472 -17.07 22.31 -19.91
CA LEU A 472 -18.10 21.61 -19.13
C LEU A 472 -18.80 20.49 -19.92
N GLU A 473 -18.91 20.59 -21.25
CA GLU A 473 -19.44 19.53 -22.11
C GLU A 473 -18.43 18.42 -22.40
N THR A 474 -17.13 18.73 -22.38
CA THR A 474 -16.08 17.77 -22.73
C THR A 474 -15.54 17.02 -21.50
N ARG A 475 -15.59 17.61 -20.31
CA ARG A 475 -15.03 17.07 -19.07
C ARG A 475 -15.88 17.40 -17.85
N HIS A 476 -15.73 16.56 -16.82
CA HIS A 476 -16.30 16.83 -15.50
C HIS A 476 -15.39 17.80 -14.72
N TYR A 477 -16.02 18.72 -14.00
CA TYR A 477 -15.37 19.64 -13.07
C TYR A 477 -16.05 19.53 -11.71
N ASP A 478 -15.24 19.44 -10.65
CA ASP A 478 -15.71 19.34 -9.28
C ASP A 478 -16.10 20.70 -8.71
N MET A 479 -15.53 21.78 -9.26
CA MET A 479 -15.68 23.15 -8.78
C MET A 479 -15.42 24.17 -9.89
N ILE A 480 -16.14 25.28 -9.86
CA ILE A 480 -15.88 26.45 -10.72
C ILE A 480 -15.46 27.61 -9.83
N ILE A 481 -14.33 28.23 -10.15
CA ILE A 481 -13.88 29.48 -9.54
C ILE A 481 -14.03 30.58 -10.58
N MET A 482 -14.82 31.60 -10.27
CA MET A 482 -15.01 32.76 -11.12
C MET A 482 -14.28 33.96 -10.53
N MET A 483 -13.36 34.55 -11.28
CA MET A 483 -12.74 35.79 -10.89
C MET A 483 -13.53 36.98 -11.39
N MET A 484 -13.57 38.02 -10.57
CA MET A 484 -14.19 39.28 -10.95
C MET A 484 -13.16 40.29 -11.41
N GLY A 485 -13.14 40.55 -12.72
CA GLY A 485 -12.39 41.64 -13.31
C GLY A 485 -13.15 42.98 -13.27
N ALA A 486 -12.82 43.90 -14.18
CA ALA A 486 -13.49 45.20 -14.28
C ALA A 486 -15.00 45.09 -14.64
N ASP A 487 -15.41 44.00 -15.30
CA ASP A 487 -16.81 43.71 -15.62
C ASP A 487 -17.50 42.94 -14.49
N LYS A 488 -18.40 43.65 -13.79
CA LYS A 488 -19.14 43.13 -12.64
C LYS A 488 -20.47 42.46 -13.00
N ARG A 489 -20.90 42.51 -14.26
CA ARG A 489 -22.18 41.92 -14.70
C ARG A 489 -22.00 40.54 -15.31
N SER A 490 -21.00 40.39 -16.18
CA SER A 490 -20.80 39.14 -16.94
C SER A 490 -20.61 37.90 -16.05
N PRO A 491 -19.83 37.91 -14.95
CA PRO A 491 -19.66 36.72 -14.08
C PRO A 491 -20.96 36.23 -13.43
N VAL A 492 -21.88 37.15 -13.12
CA VAL A 492 -23.17 36.83 -12.49
C VAL A 492 -24.13 36.18 -13.50
N GLU A 493 -24.24 36.76 -14.70
CA GLU A 493 -25.04 36.17 -15.78
C GLU A 493 -24.48 34.80 -16.22
N PHE A 494 -23.15 34.69 -16.22
CA PHE A 494 -22.43 33.45 -16.49
C PHE A 494 -22.79 32.37 -15.47
N SER A 495 -22.71 32.70 -14.17
CA SER A 495 -23.07 31.79 -13.07
C SER A 495 -24.51 31.30 -13.17
N LYS A 496 -25.46 32.21 -13.48
CA LYS A 496 -26.87 31.87 -13.66
C LYS A 496 -27.08 30.82 -14.74
N LYS A 497 -26.55 31.07 -15.93
CA LYS A 497 -26.69 30.13 -17.07
C LYS A 497 -26.04 28.78 -16.77
N ILE A 498 -24.88 28.75 -16.11
CA ILE A 498 -24.27 27.48 -15.71
C ILE A 498 -25.17 26.73 -14.73
N LYS A 499 -25.66 27.37 -13.67
CA LYS A 499 -26.52 26.70 -12.68
C LYS A 499 -27.82 26.17 -13.27
N GLU A 500 -28.35 26.79 -14.33
CA GLU A 500 -29.52 26.29 -15.07
C GLU A 500 -29.25 24.92 -15.73
N LYS A 501 -28.03 24.67 -16.23
CA LYS A 501 -27.66 23.41 -16.91
C LYS A 501 -26.92 22.41 -16.00
N TYR A 502 -26.15 22.90 -15.03
CA TYR A 502 -25.28 22.14 -14.14
C TYR A 502 -25.48 22.57 -12.67
N PRO A 503 -26.67 22.33 -12.08
CA PRO A 503 -27.01 22.82 -10.74
C PRO A 503 -26.12 22.24 -9.62
N TYR A 504 -25.55 21.06 -9.84
CA TYR A 504 -24.76 20.31 -8.87
C TYR A 504 -23.31 20.80 -8.74
N ILE A 505 -22.78 21.57 -9.70
CA ILE A 505 -21.39 22.04 -9.64
C ILE A 505 -21.34 23.31 -8.78
N PRO A 506 -20.53 23.36 -7.71
CA PRO A 506 -20.38 24.55 -6.89
C PRO A 506 -19.62 25.65 -7.64
N ILE A 507 -20.17 26.87 -7.62
CA ILE A 507 -19.59 28.07 -8.22
C ILE A 507 -19.18 29.01 -7.09
N TYR A 508 -17.87 29.23 -6.95
CA TYR A 508 -17.33 30.20 -6.00
C TYR A 508 -16.85 31.45 -6.74
N LEU A 509 -17.18 32.61 -6.20
CA LEU A 509 -16.75 33.90 -6.73
C LEU A 509 -15.52 34.40 -5.95
N LEU A 510 -14.49 34.84 -6.66
CA LEU A 510 -13.28 35.42 -6.09
C LEU A 510 -13.18 36.91 -6.46
N LEU A 511 -13.23 37.77 -5.44
CA LEU A 511 -13.15 39.22 -5.56
C LEU A 511 -11.69 39.69 -5.45
N ASN A 512 -11.30 40.65 -6.28
CA ASN A 512 -9.92 41.17 -6.32
C ASN A 512 -9.64 42.25 -5.25
N ASN A 513 -10.68 42.87 -4.68
CA ASN A 513 -10.51 43.88 -3.64
C ASN A 513 -11.69 43.93 -2.66
N ASN A 514 -11.44 44.54 -1.48
CA ASN A 514 -12.47 44.72 -0.45
C ASN A 514 -13.56 45.74 -0.85
N ALA A 515 -13.28 46.67 -1.77
CA ALA A 515 -14.25 47.70 -2.19
C ALA A 515 -15.41 47.10 -3.00
N GLU A 516 -15.22 45.91 -3.57
CA GLU A 516 -16.21 45.20 -4.37
C GLU A 516 -17.25 44.43 -3.54
N ILE A 517 -16.97 44.15 -2.27
CA ILE A 517 -17.86 43.39 -1.37
C ILE A 517 -19.24 44.06 -1.25
N ALA A 518 -19.27 45.38 -1.02
CA ALA A 518 -20.49 46.15 -0.82
C ALA A 518 -21.45 46.10 -2.02
N HIS A 519 -20.94 45.81 -3.23
CA HIS A 519 -21.77 45.69 -4.43
C HIS A 519 -22.59 44.41 -4.49
N PHE A 520 -22.13 43.35 -3.81
CA PHE A 520 -22.74 42.01 -3.82
C PHE A 520 -23.54 41.73 -2.56
N GLU A 521 -23.15 42.28 -1.41
CA GLU A 521 -23.95 42.18 -0.18
C GLU A 521 -25.34 42.84 -0.32
N GLN A 522 -25.49 43.82 -1.20
CA GLN A 522 -26.76 44.54 -1.43
C GLN A 522 -27.70 43.86 -2.46
N ARG A 523 -27.28 42.76 -3.09
CA ARG A 523 -28.00 42.11 -4.20
C ARG A 523 -28.40 40.67 -3.87
N SER A 524 -29.63 40.50 -3.38
CA SER A 524 -30.21 39.19 -3.03
C SER A 524 -30.48 38.29 -4.24
N ASP A 525 -30.55 38.82 -5.45
CA ASP A 525 -30.77 38.08 -6.70
C ASP A 525 -29.58 37.21 -7.12
N ILE A 526 -28.38 37.51 -6.61
CA ILE A 526 -27.13 36.83 -6.99
C ILE A 526 -26.87 35.59 -6.13
N GLN A 527 -27.38 35.57 -4.88
CA GLN A 527 -27.13 34.50 -3.91
C GLN A 527 -27.71 33.14 -4.34
N ASN A 528 -28.66 33.11 -5.27
CA ASN A 528 -29.23 31.85 -5.78
C ASN A 528 -28.32 31.10 -6.76
N PHE A 529 -27.32 31.76 -7.35
CA PHE A 529 -26.50 31.19 -8.42
C PHE A 529 -25.01 31.04 -8.04
N ILE A 530 -24.61 31.66 -6.94
CA ILE A 530 -23.24 31.64 -6.43
C ILE A 530 -23.26 30.99 -5.04
N ASP A 531 -22.55 29.87 -4.88
CA ASP A 531 -22.58 29.10 -3.64
C ASP A 531 -21.74 29.75 -2.53
N LYS A 532 -20.64 30.43 -2.87
CA LYS A 532 -19.82 31.17 -1.90
C LYS A 532 -18.98 32.28 -2.56
N ILE A 533 -18.64 33.30 -1.78
CA ILE A 533 -17.80 34.43 -2.21
C ILE A 533 -16.51 34.43 -1.38
N PHE A 534 -15.38 34.72 -1.98
CA PHE A 534 -14.10 34.89 -1.30
C PHE A 534 -13.44 36.17 -1.76
N VAL A 535 -12.58 36.75 -0.91
CA VAL A 535 -11.79 37.93 -1.26
C VAL A 535 -10.32 37.56 -1.28
N TRP A 536 -9.66 37.89 -2.39
CA TRP A 536 -8.22 37.76 -2.54
C TRP A 536 -7.55 39.10 -2.21
N ASN A 537 -6.60 39.09 -1.29
CA ASN A 537 -5.80 40.26 -0.90
C ASN A 537 -4.30 40.05 -1.23
N GLY A 538 -3.98 39.26 -2.25
CA GLY A 538 -2.60 38.89 -2.61
C GLY A 538 -2.08 37.60 -1.96
N ASP A 539 -2.84 36.96 -1.06
CA ASP A 539 -2.49 35.67 -0.47
C ASP A 539 -3.09 34.50 -1.28
N SER A 540 -2.23 33.73 -1.94
CA SER A 540 -2.60 32.57 -2.76
C SER A 540 -3.19 31.40 -1.95
N LYS A 541 -3.02 31.37 -0.62
CA LYS A 541 -3.61 30.35 0.27
C LYS A 541 -5.14 30.36 0.28
N VAL A 542 -5.77 31.43 -0.20
CA VAL A 542 -7.23 31.50 -0.35
C VAL A 542 -7.76 30.38 -1.26
N PHE A 543 -7.04 30.02 -2.32
CA PHE A 543 -7.45 28.93 -3.23
C PHE A 543 -7.43 27.58 -2.52
N PHE A 544 -6.40 27.33 -1.71
CA PHE A 544 -6.34 26.14 -0.85
C PHE A 544 -7.52 26.09 0.12
N ALA A 545 -7.84 27.21 0.77
CA ALA A 545 -8.97 27.31 1.69
C ALA A 545 -10.32 27.07 1.00
N MET A 546 -10.52 27.57 -0.22
CA MET A 546 -11.74 27.35 -1.02
C MET A 546 -11.95 25.86 -1.32
N VAL A 547 -10.89 25.18 -1.77
CA VAL A 547 -10.91 23.74 -2.04
C VAL A 547 -11.22 22.96 -0.76
N LYS A 548 -10.50 23.24 0.34
CA LYS A 548 -10.70 22.54 1.62
C LYS A 548 -12.05 22.82 2.26
N HIS A 549 -12.61 24.02 2.07
CA HIS A 549 -13.97 24.34 2.49
C HIS A 549 -15.00 23.47 1.78
N LEU A 550 -14.87 23.29 0.46
CA LEU A 550 -15.76 22.40 -0.29
C LEU A 550 -15.58 20.93 0.14
N GLU A 551 -14.35 20.46 0.23
CA GLU A 551 -14.06 19.07 0.64
C GLU A 551 -14.60 18.76 2.03
N ASP A 552 -14.41 19.65 3.01
CA ASP A 552 -14.88 19.42 4.38
C ASP A 552 -16.41 19.43 4.46
N ARG A 553 -17.07 20.36 3.77
CA ARG A 553 -18.54 20.44 3.73
C ARG A 553 -19.17 19.17 3.14
N VAL A 554 -18.57 18.60 2.10
CA VAL A 554 -19.07 17.37 1.46
C VAL A 554 -18.76 16.12 2.30
N ASN A 555 -17.56 16.04 2.89
CA ASN A 555 -17.12 14.82 3.56
C ASN A 555 -17.51 14.71 5.04
N VAL A 556 -17.88 15.80 5.72
CA VAL A 556 -18.04 15.83 7.19
C VAL A 556 -18.99 14.75 7.72
N GLU A 557 -20.09 14.44 7.01
CA GLU A 557 -21.03 13.41 7.45
C GLU A 557 -20.47 11.99 7.36
N ASN A 558 -19.72 11.68 6.30
CA ASN A 558 -19.02 10.40 6.18
C ASN A 558 -17.92 10.29 7.24
N ASP A 559 -17.07 11.30 7.34
CA ASP A 559 -15.85 11.26 8.13
C ASP A 559 -16.15 11.23 9.65
N THR A 560 -17.22 11.89 10.09
CA THR A 560 -17.71 11.80 11.48
C THR A 560 -18.27 10.41 11.80
N LYS A 561 -19.07 9.80 10.91
CA LYS A 561 -19.65 8.46 11.13
C LYS A 561 -18.62 7.34 11.06
N VAL A 562 -17.76 7.36 10.03
CA VAL A 562 -16.77 6.31 9.78
C VAL A 562 -15.59 6.43 10.73
N GLY A 563 -15.00 7.61 10.87
CA GLY A 563 -13.74 7.82 11.60
C GLY A 563 -13.85 8.56 12.92
N MET A 564 -15.04 9.03 13.35
CA MET A 564 -15.18 9.95 14.49
C MET A 564 -14.34 11.23 14.32
N VAL A 565 -14.16 11.69 13.07
CA VAL A 565 -13.41 12.91 12.78
C VAL A 565 -14.06 14.10 13.46
N ARG A 566 -13.25 14.95 14.11
CA ARG A 566 -13.72 16.09 14.88
C ARG A 566 -14.06 17.28 13.99
N VAL A 567 -14.89 18.20 14.49
CA VAL A 567 -15.39 19.37 13.74
C VAL A 567 -15.07 20.67 14.48
N ILE A 568 -14.54 21.67 13.79
CA ILE A 568 -14.43 23.05 14.26
C ILE A 568 -15.54 23.84 13.57
N LEU A 569 -16.38 24.51 14.36
CA LEU A 569 -17.45 25.36 13.84
C LEU A 569 -17.02 26.83 13.90
N LEU A 570 -16.92 27.48 12.74
CA LEU A 570 -16.64 28.89 12.60
C LEU A 570 -17.94 29.62 12.21
N ILE A 571 -18.33 30.64 12.97
CA ILE A 571 -19.46 31.52 12.68
C ILE A 571 -18.90 32.90 12.36
N GLU A 572 -19.04 33.30 11.09
CA GLU A 572 -18.57 34.58 10.57
C GLU A 572 -19.33 34.91 9.28
N ASP A 573 -20.08 36.01 9.28
CA ASP A 573 -20.90 36.47 8.17
C ASP A 573 -20.10 37.33 7.17
N SER A 574 -19.11 38.10 7.66
CA SER A 574 -18.33 38.99 6.81
C SER A 574 -17.34 38.23 5.91
N VAL A 575 -17.49 38.42 4.59
CA VAL A 575 -16.66 37.83 3.53
C VAL A 575 -15.17 38.06 3.74
N LYS A 576 -14.80 39.26 4.15
CA LYS A 576 -13.41 39.64 4.44
C LYS A 576 -12.82 38.79 5.57
N TYR A 577 -13.59 38.55 6.62
CA TYR A 577 -13.10 37.89 7.82
C TYR A 577 -13.11 36.37 7.66
N TYR A 578 -14.17 35.74 7.15
CA TYR A 578 -14.12 34.28 6.99
C TYR A 578 -13.09 33.85 5.93
N SER A 579 -12.90 34.63 4.86
CA SER A 579 -11.81 34.39 3.91
C SER A 579 -10.44 34.46 4.59
N ARG A 580 -10.32 35.30 5.63
CA ARG A 580 -9.12 35.39 6.47
C ARG A 580 -8.97 34.23 7.47
N TYR A 581 -10.05 33.87 8.16
CA TYR A 581 -10.00 32.83 9.17
C TYR A 581 -9.84 31.44 8.58
N LEU A 582 -10.53 31.13 7.47
CA LEU A 582 -10.45 29.81 6.85
C LEU A 582 -9.04 29.47 6.41
N HIS A 583 -8.33 30.39 5.76
CA HIS A 583 -6.93 30.12 5.36
C HIS A 583 -6.06 29.83 6.57
N LEU A 584 -6.19 30.62 7.64
CA LEU A 584 -5.37 30.49 8.83
C LEU A 584 -5.66 29.16 9.56
N LEU A 585 -6.94 28.86 9.77
CA LEU A 585 -7.36 27.63 10.45
C LEU A 585 -6.93 26.39 9.67
N TYR A 586 -7.08 26.38 8.34
CA TYR A 586 -6.64 25.24 7.53
C TYR A 586 -5.12 25.03 7.62
N SER A 587 -4.32 26.09 7.52
CA SER A 587 -2.86 25.97 7.65
C SER A 587 -2.45 25.45 9.03
N ILE A 588 -3.02 25.99 10.12
CA ILE A 588 -2.68 25.57 11.49
C ILE A 588 -3.09 24.12 11.74
N VAL A 589 -4.32 23.72 11.39
CA VAL A 589 -4.82 22.37 11.63
C VAL A 589 -4.02 21.32 10.85
N MET A 590 -3.66 21.63 9.60
CA MET A 590 -2.82 20.73 8.78
C MET A 590 -1.41 20.56 9.36
N GLU A 591 -0.74 21.68 9.68
CA GLU A 591 0.61 21.68 10.25
C GLU A 591 0.66 20.86 11.56
N GLN A 592 -0.31 21.07 12.44
CA GLN A 592 -0.43 20.35 13.72
C GLN A 592 -0.70 18.86 13.53
N THR A 593 -1.57 18.50 12.57
CA THR A 593 -1.85 17.08 12.29
C THR A 593 -0.61 16.37 11.76
N ARG A 594 0.16 17.02 10.89
CA ARG A 594 1.42 16.46 10.34
C ARG A 594 2.46 16.20 11.44
N GLN A 595 2.70 17.16 12.33
CA GLN A 595 3.67 17.02 13.42
C GLN A 595 3.37 15.81 14.33
N LEU A 596 2.09 15.50 14.56
CA LEU A 596 1.69 14.35 15.37
C LEU A 596 1.91 12.99 14.69
N ILE A 597 2.00 12.98 13.35
CA ILE A 597 2.17 11.77 12.55
C ILE A 597 3.65 11.41 12.36
N GLU A 598 4.55 12.41 12.32
CA GLU A 598 6.00 12.21 12.17
C GLU A 598 6.65 11.43 13.32
N ASP A 599 6.08 11.50 14.54
CA ASP A 599 6.57 10.81 15.74
C ASP A 599 6.38 9.26 15.71
N VAL A 600 5.77 8.70 14.66
CA VAL A 600 5.47 7.27 14.55
C VAL A 600 6.32 6.62 13.45
N ASN A 601 7.22 5.69 13.82
CA ASN A 601 7.98 4.81 12.91
C ASN A 601 7.03 3.93 12.07
N SER A 602 6.41 4.52 11.06
CA SER A 602 5.45 3.89 10.17
C SER A 602 5.73 4.25 8.72
N ASP A 603 5.29 3.36 7.83
CA ASP A 603 5.25 3.49 6.37
C ASP A 603 4.81 4.89 5.90
N GLU A 604 5.57 5.53 5.02
CA GLU A 604 5.31 6.90 4.51
C GLU A 604 3.91 7.04 3.90
N LEU A 605 3.42 6.00 3.22
CA LEU A 605 2.05 5.99 2.66
C LEU A 605 0.98 6.03 3.76
N PHE A 606 1.24 5.39 4.90
CA PHE A 606 0.31 5.37 6.02
C PHE A 606 0.25 6.73 6.73
N LYS A 607 1.37 7.47 6.77
CA LYS A 607 1.40 8.85 7.29
C LYS A 607 0.46 9.77 6.51
N VAL A 608 0.48 9.69 5.18
CA VAL A 608 -0.41 10.48 4.32
C VAL A 608 -1.89 10.15 4.56
N LEU A 609 -2.23 8.87 4.78
CA LEU A 609 -3.61 8.47 5.07
C LEU A 609 -4.10 9.05 6.41
N LYS A 610 -3.24 9.09 7.44
CA LYS A 610 -3.57 9.68 8.74
C LYS A 610 -3.93 11.17 8.66
N LEU A 611 -3.37 11.94 7.72
CA LEU A 611 -3.74 13.35 7.51
C LEU A 611 -5.22 13.55 7.16
N ARG A 612 -5.90 12.54 6.61
CA ARG A 612 -7.35 12.60 6.30
C ARG A 612 -8.22 12.69 7.55
N ALA A 613 -7.71 12.20 8.68
CA ALA A 613 -8.39 12.27 9.98
C ALA A 613 -8.27 13.64 10.67
N ARG A 614 -7.66 14.65 10.01
CA ARG A 614 -7.68 16.03 10.50
C ARG A 614 -9.11 16.49 10.81
N PRO A 615 -9.32 17.35 11.82
CA PRO A 615 -10.63 17.95 12.03
C PRO A 615 -11.13 18.72 10.81
N LYS A 616 -12.43 18.62 10.57
CA LYS A 616 -13.14 19.36 9.53
C LYS A 616 -13.50 20.74 10.04
N ILE A 617 -13.40 21.76 9.19
CA ILE A 617 -13.82 23.11 9.52
C ILE A 617 -15.12 23.41 8.78
N LEU A 618 -16.17 23.74 9.50
CA LEU A 618 -17.46 24.14 8.95
C LEU A 618 -17.70 25.62 9.22
N LEU A 619 -18.16 26.35 8.20
CA LEU A 619 -18.50 27.77 8.28
C LEU A 619 -20.02 27.92 8.32
N ALA A 620 -20.52 28.72 9.27
CA ALA A 620 -21.89 29.23 9.28
C ALA A 620 -21.88 30.75 9.13
N ILE A 621 -22.86 31.31 8.41
CA ILE A 621 -22.97 32.77 8.22
C ILE A 621 -24.11 33.41 9.01
N ASP A 622 -25.01 32.62 9.58
CA ASP A 622 -26.12 33.11 10.41
C ASP A 622 -26.38 32.19 11.61
N TYR A 623 -27.26 32.64 12.51
CA TYR A 623 -27.59 31.93 13.73
C TYR A 623 -28.27 30.58 13.46
N GLU A 624 -29.16 30.54 12.48
CA GLU A 624 -29.95 29.36 12.13
C GLU A 624 -29.08 28.24 11.56
N GLU A 625 -28.16 28.57 10.66
CA GLU A 625 -27.15 27.65 10.13
C GLU A 625 -26.21 27.16 11.24
N ALA A 626 -25.76 28.06 12.12
CA ALA A 626 -24.88 27.70 13.24
C ALA A 626 -25.53 26.67 14.18
N ILE A 627 -26.80 26.87 14.56
CA ILE A 627 -27.55 25.94 15.40
C ILE A 627 -27.85 24.63 14.67
N SER A 628 -28.14 24.68 13.37
CA SER A 628 -28.34 23.48 12.55
C SER A 628 -27.09 22.59 12.53
N ILE A 629 -25.92 23.19 12.28
CA ILE A 629 -24.63 22.49 12.30
C ILE A 629 -24.30 22.00 13.71
N TYR A 630 -24.52 22.81 14.75
CA TYR A 630 -24.34 22.41 16.15
C TYR A 630 -25.17 21.16 16.48
N ASN A 631 -26.48 21.19 16.24
CA ASN A 631 -27.37 20.08 16.55
C ASN A 631 -26.99 18.79 15.80
N LYS A 632 -26.54 18.91 14.55
CA LYS A 632 -26.14 17.75 13.73
C LYS A 632 -24.81 17.14 14.18
N TYR A 633 -23.87 17.96 14.68
CA TYR A 633 -22.48 17.51 14.93
C TYR A 633 -21.97 17.73 16.36
N LYS A 634 -22.82 18.08 17.33
CA LYS A 634 -22.44 18.38 18.73
C LYS A 634 -21.56 17.33 19.41
N ASP A 635 -21.72 16.05 19.07
CA ASP A 635 -20.93 14.95 19.63
C ASP A 635 -19.50 14.88 19.08
N TYR A 636 -19.26 15.55 17.95
CA TYR A 636 -18.01 15.60 17.20
C TYR A 636 -17.33 16.98 17.27
N LEU A 637 -17.97 17.99 17.85
CA LEU A 637 -17.41 19.34 17.95
C LEU A 637 -16.16 19.36 18.85
N LEU A 638 -15.12 20.01 18.33
CA LEU A 638 -13.85 20.24 18.97
C LEU A 638 -13.82 21.62 19.63
N CYS A 639 -14.30 22.64 18.90
CA CYS A 639 -14.52 23.98 19.41
C CYS A 639 -15.49 24.76 18.51
N VAL A 640 -15.96 25.88 19.05
CA VAL A 640 -16.79 26.87 18.35
C VAL A 640 -16.08 28.22 18.36
N ILE A 641 -15.97 28.86 17.21
CA ILE A 641 -15.41 30.20 17.04
C ILE A 641 -16.53 31.07 16.48
N THR A 642 -16.99 32.07 17.22
CA THR A 642 -18.14 32.90 16.84
C THR A 642 -17.79 34.37 16.83
N ASP A 643 -18.25 35.11 15.82
CA ASP A 643 -18.36 36.56 15.93
C ASP A 643 -19.42 36.98 16.96
N VAL A 644 -19.38 38.22 17.42
CA VAL A 644 -20.37 38.78 18.35
C VAL A 644 -21.65 39.19 17.61
N LYS A 645 -21.51 39.80 16.42
CA LYS A 645 -22.62 40.40 15.67
C LYS A 645 -22.80 39.66 14.35
N PHE A 646 -23.99 39.11 14.12
CA PHE A 646 -24.38 38.50 12.83
C PHE A 646 -25.91 38.37 12.77
N ASN A 647 -26.44 37.95 11.63
CA ASN A 647 -27.89 37.85 11.42
C ASN A 647 -28.53 36.70 12.21
N ARG A 648 -29.70 36.97 12.77
CA ARG A 648 -30.62 36.02 13.39
C ARG A 648 -32.04 36.34 12.93
N ASN A 649 -32.78 35.36 12.43
CA ASN A 649 -34.09 35.56 11.79
C ASN A 649 -34.07 36.65 10.70
N ASN A 650 -33.00 36.68 9.88
CA ASN A 650 -32.76 37.72 8.86
C ASN A 650 -32.66 39.16 9.40
N GLN A 651 -32.43 39.36 10.70
CA GLN A 651 -32.16 40.67 11.31
C GLN A 651 -30.80 40.67 11.97
N LEU A 652 -30.05 41.75 11.80
CA LEU A 652 -28.75 41.91 12.45
C LEU A 652 -28.94 41.96 13.97
N ASP A 653 -28.30 41.03 14.67
CA ASP A 653 -28.34 40.93 16.12
C ASP A 653 -26.95 41.21 16.69
N GLU A 654 -26.81 42.32 17.44
CA GLU A 654 -25.53 42.74 18.00
C GLU A 654 -25.00 41.84 19.13
N GLU A 655 -25.81 40.89 19.62
CA GLU A 655 -25.40 39.94 20.65
C GLU A 655 -25.58 38.47 20.21
N ALA A 656 -25.75 38.23 18.92
CA ALA A 656 -26.01 36.90 18.38
C ALA A 656 -24.99 35.86 18.87
N GLY A 657 -23.71 36.21 18.85
CA GLY A 657 -22.63 35.32 19.29
C GLY A 657 -22.64 35.00 20.78
N PHE A 658 -23.01 35.97 21.61
CA PHE A 658 -23.13 35.74 23.06
C PHE A 658 -24.31 34.82 23.36
N ARG A 659 -25.45 35.01 22.69
CA ARG A 659 -26.63 34.14 22.86
C ARG A 659 -26.36 32.72 22.38
N LEU A 660 -25.68 32.58 21.25
CA LEU A 660 -25.25 31.28 20.74
C LEU A 660 -24.33 30.57 21.76
N ALA A 661 -23.35 31.30 22.31
CA ALA A 661 -22.45 30.76 23.33
C ALA A 661 -23.19 30.36 24.62
N GLU A 662 -24.20 31.11 25.05
CA GLU A 662 -25.04 30.77 26.20
C GLU A 662 -25.84 29.48 25.96
N GLU A 663 -26.45 29.35 24.78
CA GLU A 663 -27.24 28.18 24.39
C GLU A 663 -26.36 26.92 24.33
N ILE A 664 -25.20 27.01 23.66
CA ILE A 664 -24.23 25.91 23.59
C ILE A 664 -23.71 25.53 24.98
N ARG A 665 -23.47 26.52 25.86
CA ARG A 665 -22.95 26.27 27.21
C ARG A 665 -24.01 25.63 28.12
N ALA A 666 -25.29 25.87 27.88
CA ALA A 666 -26.38 25.24 28.61
C ALA A 666 -26.42 23.72 28.39
N GLU A 667 -26.12 23.26 27.18
CA GLU A 667 -26.07 21.83 26.83
C GLU A 667 -24.67 21.22 27.04
N GLN A 668 -23.60 21.89 26.59
CA GLN A 668 -22.22 21.44 26.69
C GLN A 668 -21.34 22.42 27.49
N LYS A 669 -21.23 22.16 28.80
CA LYS A 669 -20.52 23.03 29.74
C LYS A 669 -19.03 23.20 29.44
N ASP A 670 -18.37 22.16 28.95
CA ASP A 670 -16.90 22.12 28.80
C ASP A 670 -16.41 22.32 27.35
N LEU A 671 -17.31 22.56 26.38
CA LEU A 671 -16.90 22.80 24.99
C LEU A 671 -16.07 24.10 24.88
N PRO A 672 -14.86 24.09 24.28
CA PRO A 672 -14.10 25.32 24.06
C PRO A 672 -14.84 26.26 23.10
N ILE A 673 -15.06 27.51 23.52
CA ILE A 673 -15.69 28.56 22.72
C ILE A 673 -14.73 29.76 22.63
N ILE A 674 -14.52 30.26 21.43
CA ILE A 674 -13.83 31.50 21.15
C ILE A 674 -14.85 32.52 20.67
N ILE A 675 -14.92 33.67 21.33
CA ILE A 675 -15.69 34.82 20.88
C ILE A 675 -14.69 35.81 20.28
N GLN A 676 -14.88 36.13 19.02
CA GLN A 676 -14.09 37.14 18.32
C GLN A 676 -14.88 38.43 18.15
N SER A 677 -14.21 39.59 18.29
CA SER A 677 -14.82 40.90 18.06
C SER A 677 -13.76 41.93 17.66
N SER A 678 -14.18 42.99 16.98
CA SER A 678 -13.34 44.18 16.79
C SER A 678 -13.38 45.12 18.00
N ASP A 679 -14.35 44.96 18.90
CA ASP A 679 -14.52 45.79 20.08
C ASP A 679 -13.94 45.07 21.33
N PRO A 680 -12.85 45.60 21.93
CA PRO A 680 -12.19 44.99 23.08
C PRO A 680 -13.08 44.88 24.34
N GLU A 681 -14.10 45.72 24.49
CA GLU A 681 -14.99 45.71 25.67
C GLU A 681 -15.74 44.38 25.80
N ASN A 682 -15.94 43.67 24.68
CA ASN A 682 -16.55 42.35 24.64
C ASN A 682 -15.71 41.26 25.35
N ALA A 683 -14.42 41.51 25.63
CA ALA A 683 -13.55 40.57 26.33
C ALA A 683 -14.08 40.23 27.73
N HIS A 684 -14.62 41.22 28.45
CA HIS A 684 -15.17 41.00 29.79
C HIS A 684 -16.38 40.06 29.76
N ARG A 685 -17.26 40.22 28.76
CA ARG A 685 -18.46 39.38 28.61
C ARG A 685 -18.10 37.97 28.13
N ALA A 686 -17.11 37.82 27.25
CA ALA A 686 -16.57 36.52 26.88
C ALA A 686 -16.01 35.78 28.11
N PHE A 687 -15.29 36.48 28.99
CA PHE A 687 -14.77 35.91 30.24
C PHE A 687 -15.89 35.41 31.17
N GLN A 688 -17.00 36.15 31.29
CA GLN A 688 -18.17 35.73 32.08
C GLN A 688 -18.79 34.41 31.57
N LEU A 689 -18.78 34.20 30.25
CA LEU A 689 -19.25 32.97 29.61
C LEU A 689 -18.22 31.83 29.59
N LYS A 690 -17.07 32.04 30.26
CA LYS A 690 -15.92 31.13 30.24
C LYS A 690 -15.45 30.84 28.80
N ALA A 691 -15.58 31.82 27.91
CA ALA A 691 -15.09 31.76 26.54
C ALA A 691 -13.76 32.52 26.42
N SER A 692 -12.91 32.08 25.50
CA SER A 692 -11.71 32.83 25.13
C SER A 692 -12.09 33.99 24.22
N PHE A 693 -11.41 35.12 24.35
CA PHE A 693 -11.65 36.30 23.52
C PHE A 693 -10.53 36.47 22.49
N LEU A 694 -10.88 36.76 21.24
CA LEU A 694 -9.94 37.15 20.19
C LEU A 694 -10.30 38.52 19.61
N ASN A 695 -9.31 39.41 19.53
CA ASN A 695 -9.49 40.70 18.86
C ASN A 695 -9.22 40.56 17.35
N LYS A 696 -10.23 40.83 16.52
CA LYS A 696 -10.15 40.80 15.04
C LYS A 696 -9.09 41.76 14.46
N GLN A 697 -8.76 42.81 15.20
CA GLN A 697 -7.78 43.84 14.84
C GLN A 697 -6.40 43.61 15.47
N SER A 698 -6.18 42.48 16.17
CA SER A 698 -4.87 42.16 16.73
C SER A 698 -3.83 41.91 15.63
N ASP A 699 -2.64 42.49 15.79
CA ASP A 699 -1.47 42.19 14.96
C ASP A 699 -0.98 40.74 15.15
N THR A 700 -1.34 40.08 16.26
CA THR A 700 -0.93 38.71 16.60
C THR A 700 -2.02 37.66 16.42
N LEU A 701 -3.15 37.98 15.76
CA LEU A 701 -4.31 37.10 15.64
C LEU A 701 -3.95 35.66 15.19
N ALA A 702 -3.05 35.53 14.23
CA ALA A 702 -2.55 34.25 13.74
C ALA A 702 -1.93 33.39 14.85
N GLN A 703 -1.09 34.01 15.67
CA GLN A 703 -0.37 33.37 16.77
C GLN A 703 -1.31 33.01 17.91
N ASP A 704 -2.30 33.86 18.20
CA ASP A 704 -3.30 33.64 19.24
C ASP A 704 -4.19 32.42 18.92
N ILE A 705 -4.60 32.28 17.66
CA ILE A 705 -5.34 31.10 17.18
C ILE A 705 -4.46 29.84 17.20
N LYS A 706 -3.19 29.94 16.76
CA LYS A 706 -2.25 28.81 16.81
C LYS A 706 -2.04 28.33 18.24
N TYR A 707 -1.86 29.24 19.19
CA TYR A 707 -1.75 28.93 20.61
C TYR A 707 -3.01 28.26 21.17
N PHE A 708 -4.19 28.76 20.80
CA PHE A 708 -5.46 28.17 21.23
C PHE A 708 -5.63 26.74 20.71
N ILE A 709 -5.42 26.52 19.41
CA ILE A 709 -5.56 25.20 18.77
C ILE A 709 -4.58 24.19 19.40
N GLY A 710 -3.31 24.57 19.57
CA GLY A 710 -2.31 23.70 20.19
C GLY A 710 -2.62 23.37 21.66
N THR A 711 -3.12 24.34 22.43
CA THR A 711 -3.30 24.17 23.88
C THR A 711 -4.60 23.46 24.24
N TYR A 712 -5.70 23.77 23.55
CA TYR A 712 -7.04 23.37 23.97
C TYR A 712 -7.64 22.23 23.13
N LEU A 713 -7.12 21.97 21.92
CA LEU A 713 -7.72 20.99 21.01
C LEU A 713 -6.93 19.67 20.92
N GLY A 714 -5.97 19.45 21.82
CA GLY A 714 -5.23 18.18 21.92
C GLY A 714 -4.10 18.00 20.91
N PHE A 715 -3.81 19.03 20.11
CA PHE A 715 -2.69 19.05 19.17
C PHE A 715 -1.38 19.35 19.91
N GLY A 716 -0.77 18.32 20.46
CA GLY A 716 0.50 18.44 21.19
C GLY A 716 0.75 17.29 22.16
N SER A 717 1.73 17.47 23.04
CA SER A 717 1.99 16.52 24.13
C SER A 717 0.81 16.48 25.11
N PHE A 718 0.47 15.30 25.65
CA PHE A 718 -0.56 15.22 26.69
C PHE A 718 -0.01 15.81 27.98
N VAL A 719 -0.57 16.92 28.43
CA VAL A 719 -0.20 17.53 29.71
C VAL A 719 -1.19 17.06 30.76
N TYR A 720 -0.77 16.16 31.64
CA TYR A 720 -1.53 15.79 32.82
C TYR A 720 -1.64 17.02 33.74
N LYS A 721 -2.87 17.32 34.18
CA LYS A 721 -3.19 18.48 35.02
C LYS A 721 -3.87 18.05 36.31
N ASP A 722 -3.64 18.79 37.39
CA ASP A 722 -4.35 18.60 38.66
C ASP A 722 -5.82 19.07 38.55
N ALA A 723 -6.61 18.90 39.62
CA ALA A 723 -8.00 19.37 39.66
C ALA A 723 -8.18 20.88 39.39
N ASN A 724 -7.13 21.68 39.60
CA ASN A 724 -7.11 23.13 39.39
C ASN A 724 -6.57 23.52 38.00
N GLY A 725 -6.24 22.56 37.15
CA GLY A 725 -5.71 22.78 35.80
C GLY A 725 -4.20 23.06 35.74
N ARG A 726 -3.45 22.89 36.83
CA ARG A 726 -1.99 23.09 36.85
C ARG A 726 -1.28 21.85 36.29
N PRO A 727 -0.24 22.02 35.45
CA PRO A 727 0.48 20.91 34.83
C PRO A 727 1.26 20.09 35.88
N ILE A 728 1.16 18.76 35.80
CA ILE A 728 1.87 17.79 36.65
C ILE A 728 2.99 17.11 35.85
N ALA A 729 2.65 16.57 34.67
CA ALA A 729 3.57 15.83 33.82
C ALA A 729 3.16 15.95 32.35
N THR A 730 4.11 15.75 31.45
CA THR A 730 3.88 15.87 30.00
C THR A 730 4.31 14.58 29.30
N ALA A 731 3.41 14.02 28.48
CA ALA A 731 3.65 12.83 27.68
C ALA A 731 3.68 13.19 26.19
N ARG A 732 4.79 12.94 25.50
CA ARG A 732 4.94 13.21 24.07
C ARG A 732 4.43 12.04 23.23
N THR A 733 4.80 10.84 23.64
CA THR A 733 4.50 9.58 22.94
C THR A 733 3.43 8.76 23.66
N LEU A 734 2.81 7.81 22.95
CA LEU A 734 1.86 6.86 23.54
C LEU A 734 2.50 5.99 24.65
N ARG A 735 3.79 5.63 24.50
CA ARG A 735 4.55 4.89 25.53
C ARG A 735 4.76 5.71 26.79
N GLU A 736 5.12 6.99 26.65
CA GLU A 736 5.23 7.89 27.80
C GLU A 736 3.88 8.10 28.48
N PHE A 737 2.82 8.24 27.68
CA PHE A 737 1.45 8.38 28.18
C PHE A 737 1.07 7.17 29.03
N GLU A 738 1.27 5.95 28.54
CA GLU A 738 0.99 4.70 29.27
C GLU A 738 1.80 4.60 30.57
N LYS A 739 3.10 4.94 30.51
CA LYS A 739 3.98 4.90 31.69
C LYS A 739 3.52 5.87 32.77
N LEU A 740 3.20 7.12 32.40
CA LEU A 740 2.74 8.15 33.33
C LEU A 740 1.33 7.88 33.86
N LEU A 741 0.47 7.28 33.04
CA LEU A 741 -0.90 6.91 33.44
C LEU A 741 -0.92 5.96 34.65
N ARG A 742 0.10 5.11 34.79
CA ARG A 742 0.25 4.19 35.93
C ARG A 742 0.52 4.90 37.26
N THR A 743 1.06 6.11 37.22
CA THR A 743 1.58 6.82 38.41
C THR A 743 0.87 8.15 38.70
N ILE A 744 0.02 8.64 37.78
CA ILE A 744 -0.63 9.95 37.92
C ILE A 744 -1.72 9.93 39.01
N PRO A 745 -1.89 11.00 39.80
CA PRO A 745 -2.96 11.11 40.80
C PRO A 745 -4.39 10.97 40.25
N ASP A 746 -5.31 10.48 41.09
CA ASP A 746 -6.70 10.20 40.74
C ASP A 746 -7.51 11.46 40.38
N ASP A 747 -7.22 12.59 41.01
CA ASP A 747 -7.84 13.88 40.71
C ASP A 747 -7.49 14.37 39.29
N SER A 748 -6.29 14.06 38.81
CA SER A 748 -5.88 14.28 37.41
C SER A 748 -6.68 13.40 36.45
N LEU A 749 -6.84 12.11 36.76
CA LEU A 749 -7.65 11.19 35.92
C LEU A 749 -9.08 11.72 35.77
N LEU A 750 -9.71 12.11 36.88
CA LEU A 750 -11.07 12.67 36.87
C LEU A 750 -11.13 13.99 36.09
N TYR A 751 -10.13 14.85 36.23
CA TYR A 751 -10.04 16.12 35.51
C TYR A 751 -10.06 15.91 33.99
N HIS A 752 -9.27 14.95 33.50
CA HIS A 752 -9.14 14.64 32.07
C HIS A 752 -10.30 13.80 31.52
N ALA A 753 -10.81 12.84 32.30
CA ALA A 753 -11.96 12.03 31.93
C ALA A 753 -13.22 12.88 31.78
N ARG A 754 -13.49 13.83 32.70
CA ARG A 754 -14.66 14.73 32.62
C ARG A 754 -14.71 15.51 31.32
N ARG A 755 -13.55 15.88 30.78
CA ARG A 755 -13.39 16.76 29.62
C ARG A 755 -13.07 16.01 28.33
N ASN A 756 -13.22 14.68 28.33
CA ASN A 756 -12.92 13.81 27.19
C ASN A 756 -11.49 13.94 26.62
N HIS A 757 -10.54 14.48 27.40
CA HIS A 757 -9.18 14.78 26.95
C HIS A 757 -8.46 13.53 26.42
N PHE A 758 -8.70 12.36 27.02
CA PHE A 758 -8.09 11.10 26.57
C PHE A 758 -8.53 10.76 25.14
N SER A 759 -9.84 10.66 24.89
CA SER A 759 -10.37 10.34 23.56
C SER A 759 -9.95 11.37 22.50
N LEU A 760 -9.90 12.66 22.86
CA LEU A 760 -9.46 13.74 21.97
C LEU A 760 -7.98 13.58 21.59
N TRP A 761 -7.13 13.27 22.58
CA TRP A 761 -5.69 13.12 22.35
C TRP A 761 -5.34 11.89 21.51
N PHE A 762 -6.03 10.76 21.74
CA PHE A 762 -5.91 9.57 20.88
C PHE A 762 -6.37 9.86 19.45
N MET A 763 -7.51 10.55 19.30
CA MET A 763 -8.04 10.91 17.98
C MET A 763 -7.09 11.82 17.21
N ALA A 764 -6.49 12.82 17.86
CA ALA A 764 -5.52 13.74 17.24
C ALA A 764 -4.28 13.01 16.66
N ARG A 765 -3.93 11.82 17.17
CA ARG A 765 -2.82 10.98 16.69
C ARG A 765 -3.24 9.89 15.70
N GLY A 766 -4.52 9.87 15.31
CA GLY A 766 -5.08 8.84 14.46
C GLY A 766 -5.28 7.49 15.15
N GLU A 767 -5.30 7.44 16.49
CA GLU A 767 -5.63 6.20 17.22
C GLU A 767 -7.15 6.03 17.33
N ILE A 768 -7.82 5.97 16.17
CA ILE A 768 -9.29 6.01 16.02
C ILE A 768 -9.94 4.87 16.81
N GLN A 769 -9.37 3.68 16.77
CA GLN A 769 -9.96 2.50 17.41
C GLN A 769 -9.92 2.61 18.95
N ILE A 770 -8.80 3.07 19.51
CA ILE A 770 -8.68 3.35 20.95
C ILE A 770 -9.67 4.45 21.34
N ALA A 771 -9.75 5.53 20.56
CA ALA A 771 -10.67 6.63 20.82
C ALA A 771 -12.14 6.18 20.81
N LYS A 772 -12.53 5.32 19.86
CA LYS A 772 -13.89 4.74 19.77
C LYS A 772 -14.22 3.84 20.96
N THR A 773 -13.25 3.10 21.50
CA THR A 773 -13.45 2.28 22.70
C THR A 773 -13.64 3.16 23.93
N ILE A 774 -12.88 4.25 24.05
CA ILE A 774 -12.90 5.12 25.24
C ILE A 774 -14.12 6.06 25.24
N TYR A 775 -14.48 6.63 24.09
CA TYR A 775 -15.46 7.72 23.99
C TYR A 775 -16.85 7.43 24.59
N PRO A 776 -17.45 6.22 24.47
CA PRO A 776 -18.77 5.93 25.03
C PRO A 776 -18.81 5.96 26.57
N PHE A 777 -17.67 5.77 27.24
CA PHE A 777 -17.61 5.60 28.69
C PHE A 777 -17.46 6.94 29.41
N LYS A 778 -18.60 7.46 29.89
CA LYS A 778 -18.66 8.62 30.80
C LYS A 778 -18.21 8.26 32.22
N LEU A 779 -17.83 9.28 33.01
CA LEU A 779 -17.48 9.18 34.44
C LEU A 779 -18.51 8.40 35.27
N GLU A 780 -19.79 8.50 34.94
CA GLU A 780 -20.90 7.84 35.65
C GLU A 780 -20.87 6.31 35.57
N HIS A 781 -20.09 5.74 34.64
CA HIS A 781 -19.93 4.28 34.50
C HIS A 781 -18.83 3.69 35.40
N PHE A 782 -18.10 4.52 36.14
CA PHE A 782 -17.00 4.08 36.99
C PHE A 782 -17.26 4.42 38.45
N GLU A 783 -17.12 3.44 39.34
CA GLU A 783 -17.29 3.64 40.78
C GLU A 783 -16.07 4.33 41.41
N LYS A 784 -14.87 3.99 40.93
CA LYS A 784 -13.60 4.53 41.44
C LYS A 784 -12.74 5.11 40.31
N PRO A 785 -11.91 6.15 40.59
CA PRO A 785 -10.95 6.68 39.63
C PRO A 785 -9.95 5.64 39.11
N GLU A 786 -9.61 4.65 39.93
CA GLU A 786 -8.71 3.57 39.57
C GLU A 786 -9.29 2.65 38.48
N ASP A 787 -10.61 2.51 38.42
CA ASP A 787 -11.29 1.74 37.37
C ASP A 787 -11.09 2.41 36.00
N ILE A 788 -11.07 3.74 35.94
CA ILE A 788 -10.76 4.52 34.74
C ILE A 788 -9.32 4.26 34.29
N ARG A 789 -8.37 4.23 35.24
CA ARG A 789 -6.96 3.96 34.93
C ARG A 789 -6.80 2.58 34.31
N ASN A 790 -7.38 1.56 34.93
CA ASN A 790 -7.30 0.18 34.45
C ASN A 790 -7.98 0.04 33.09
N PHE A 791 -9.18 0.61 32.92
CA PHE A 791 -9.87 0.62 31.63
C PHE A 791 -9.04 1.25 30.50
N LEU A 792 -8.40 2.40 30.75
CA LEU A 792 -7.53 3.05 29.76
C LEU A 792 -6.29 2.21 29.44
N LEU A 793 -5.65 1.61 30.45
CA LEU A 793 -4.50 0.72 30.24
C LEU A 793 -4.90 -0.53 29.46
N ASP A 794 -6.03 -1.14 29.80
CA ASP A 794 -6.56 -2.31 29.12
C ASP A 794 -6.91 -2.00 27.67
N ALA A 795 -7.55 -0.85 27.38
CA ALA A 795 -7.84 -0.42 26.02
C ALA A 795 -6.55 -0.24 25.18
N ILE A 796 -5.48 0.33 25.76
CA ILE A 796 -4.18 0.48 25.10
C ILE A 796 -3.51 -0.87 24.86
N ILE A 797 -3.50 -1.75 25.86
CA ILE A 797 -2.87 -3.08 25.79
C ILE A 797 -3.62 -3.96 24.80
N GLN A 798 -4.95 -4.01 24.89
CA GLN A 798 -5.80 -4.77 23.98
C GLN A 798 -5.58 -4.31 22.53
N HIS A 799 -5.58 -3.00 22.27
CA HIS A 799 -5.32 -2.49 20.93
C HIS A 799 -3.93 -2.90 20.42
N ARG A 800 -2.90 -2.81 21.26
CA ARG A 800 -1.54 -3.22 20.90
C ARG A 800 -1.43 -4.72 20.63
N ASN A 801 -2.09 -5.54 21.45
CA ASN A 801 -2.12 -7.00 21.30
C ASN A 801 -2.88 -7.38 20.03
N GLU A 802 -4.02 -6.75 19.73
CA GLU A 802 -4.76 -6.92 18.47
C GLU A 802 -3.91 -6.59 17.25
N GLN A 803 -3.10 -5.51 17.31
CA GLN A 803 -2.18 -5.14 16.22
C GLN A 803 -1.04 -6.14 16.02
N ASN A 804 -0.58 -6.79 17.08
CA ASN A 804 0.57 -7.73 17.08
C ASN A 804 0.15 -9.20 16.98
N ARG A 805 -1.15 -9.48 17.04
CA ARG A 805 -1.72 -10.82 16.98
C ARG A 805 -1.36 -11.48 15.65
N GLY A 806 -0.88 -12.72 15.71
CA GLY A 806 -0.45 -13.49 14.53
C GLY A 806 0.92 -13.08 13.97
N LYS A 807 1.53 -11.96 14.40
CA LYS A 807 2.76 -11.43 13.82
C LYS A 807 4.03 -11.96 14.49
N VAL A 808 5.15 -11.81 13.78
CA VAL A 808 6.50 -11.92 14.34
C VAL A 808 6.93 -10.52 14.77
N ILE A 809 7.26 -10.34 16.05
CA ILE A 809 7.71 -9.06 16.59
C ILE A 809 9.13 -9.18 17.18
N PRO A 810 9.89 -8.07 17.22
CA PRO A 810 11.14 -8.03 17.98
C PRO A 810 10.92 -8.40 19.44
N TYR A 811 11.92 -9.01 20.07
CA TYR A 811 11.86 -9.39 21.48
C TYR A 811 11.44 -8.23 22.39
N ASP A 812 10.36 -8.45 23.15
CA ASP A 812 9.88 -7.59 24.22
C ASP A 812 9.39 -8.49 25.37
N GLU A 813 9.87 -8.22 26.58
CA GLU A 813 9.60 -9.02 27.78
C GLU A 813 8.09 -9.09 28.10
N ALA A 814 7.32 -8.07 27.71
CA ALA A 814 5.87 -8.01 27.92
C ALA A 814 5.11 -9.15 27.20
N TYR A 815 5.65 -9.68 26.12
CA TYR A 815 4.99 -10.68 25.27
C TYR A 815 5.51 -12.11 25.48
N LEU A 816 6.42 -12.33 26.43
CA LEU A 816 7.00 -13.68 26.69
C LEU A 816 5.94 -14.75 26.99
N THR A 817 4.78 -14.35 27.50
CA THR A 817 3.71 -15.27 27.87
C THR A 817 2.57 -15.33 26.86
N GLU A 818 2.57 -14.46 25.85
CA GLU A 818 1.50 -14.29 24.88
C GLU A 818 1.60 -15.34 23.76
N PRO A 819 0.70 -16.34 23.70
CA PRO A 819 0.78 -17.42 22.71
C PRO A 819 0.39 -17.01 21.29
N SER A 820 -0.19 -15.81 21.10
CA SER A 820 -0.62 -15.34 19.79
C SER A 820 0.45 -14.65 18.95
N THR A 821 1.66 -14.50 19.49
CA THR A 821 2.76 -13.76 18.87
C THR A 821 4.05 -14.56 18.90
N ILE A 822 4.86 -14.45 17.85
CA ILE A 822 6.20 -15.05 17.80
C ILE A 822 7.22 -13.96 18.11
N LEU A 823 8.17 -14.27 19.00
CA LEU A 823 9.23 -13.35 19.38
C LEU A 823 10.53 -13.64 18.62
N GLN A 824 11.03 -12.63 17.93
CA GLN A 824 12.33 -12.67 17.26
C GLN A 824 13.43 -12.22 18.23
N LEU A 825 14.32 -13.16 18.57
CA LEU A 825 15.39 -13.01 19.56
C LEU A 825 16.68 -12.40 18.99
N SER A 826 16.85 -12.41 17.68
CA SER A 826 17.96 -11.78 16.94
C SER A 826 17.48 -11.40 15.54
N THR A 827 18.11 -10.39 14.94
CA THR A 827 17.79 -9.93 13.59
C THR A 827 18.19 -10.97 12.53
N GLY A 828 17.80 -10.71 11.28
CA GLY A 828 18.08 -11.59 10.15
C GLY A 828 16.87 -12.36 9.67
N ALA A 829 17.08 -13.23 8.68
CA ALA A 829 16.04 -14.06 8.10
C ALA A 829 15.58 -15.15 9.09
N LEU A 830 14.33 -15.60 8.95
CA LEU A 830 13.72 -16.61 9.84
C LEU A 830 14.02 -18.07 9.41
N GLY A 831 14.58 -18.28 8.22
CA GLY A 831 14.67 -19.60 7.57
C GLY A 831 13.30 -20.16 7.16
N GLY A 832 13.27 -21.33 6.50
CA GLY A 832 12.04 -21.94 5.98
C GLY A 832 11.06 -22.40 7.04
N LYS A 833 11.52 -23.19 8.03
CA LYS A 833 10.65 -23.64 9.13
C LYS A 833 10.10 -22.45 9.91
N GLY A 834 10.94 -21.46 10.20
CA GLY A 834 10.54 -20.23 10.88
C GLY A 834 9.49 -19.43 10.10
N ARG A 835 9.64 -19.31 8.76
CA ARG A 835 8.61 -18.71 7.89
C ARG A 835 7.30 -19.51 7.91
N GLY A 836 7.37 -20.83 7.82
CA GLY A 836 6.19 -21.70 7.87
C GLY A 836 5.44 -21.57 9.20
N ILE A 837 6.14 -21.55 10.34
CA ILE A 837 5.54 -21.37 11.67
C ILE A 837 4.99 -19.95 11.85
N ALA A 838 5.69 -18.93 11.35
CA ALA A 838 5.17 -17.56 11.33
C ALA A 838 3.87 -17.46 10.52
N PHE A 839 3.79 -18.18 9.41
CA PHE A 839 2.58 -18.27 8.60
C PHE A 839 1.46 -19.04 9.32
N ILE A 840 1.75 -20.16 9.98
CA ILE A 840 0.79 -20.89 10.84
C ILE A 840 0.20 -19.95 11.90
N ASN A 841 1.06 -19.22 12.61
CA ASN A 841 0.63 -18.30 13.66
C ASN A 841 -0.27 -17.20 13.08
N THR A 842 0.11 -16.65 11.93
CA THR A 842 -0.72 -15.70 11.18
C THR A 842 -2.08 -16.31 10.81
N LEU A 843 -2.11 -17.52 10.24
CA LEU A 843 -3.34 -18.20 9.83
C LEU A 843 -4.28 -18.43 11.02
N ILE A 844 -3.79 -19.07 12.09
CA ILE A 844 -4.61 -19.46 13.24
C ILE A 844 -5.26 -18.26 13.91
N TYR A 845 -4.54 -17.15 14.04
CA TYR A 845 -5.03 -16.01 14.80
C TYR A 845 -5.74 -14.95 13.98
N ASN A 846 -5.62 -14.97 12.64
CA ASN A 846 -6.37 -14.10 11.72
C ASN A 846 -7.66 -14.76 11.20
N PHE A 847 -7.69 -16.09 11.07
CA PHE A 847 -8.91 -16.79 10.66
C PHE A 847 -9.75 -17.24 11.86
N ASP A 848 -11.06 -16.98 11.80
CA ASP A 848 -12.01 -17.41 12.83
C ASP A 848 -12.36 -18.90 12.66
N PHE A 849 -11.39 -19.77 12.93
CA PHE A 849 -11.57 -21.23 12.92
C PHE A 849 -12.62 -21.69 13.92
N HIS A 850 -12.91 -20.89 14.96
CA HIS A 850 -13.86 -21.27 16.00
C HIS A 850 -15.30 -21.36 15.48
N ARG A 851 -15.66 -20.55 14.47
CA ARG A 851 -16.95 -20.68 13.77
C ARG A 851 -17.07 -21.97 12.96
N ILE A 852 -15.95 -22.51 12.47
CA ILE A 852 -15.91 -23.66 11.57
C ILE A 852 -15.79 -24.96 12.38
N ILE A 853 -14.96 -24.95 13.43
CA ILE A 853 -14.65 -26.11 14.27
C ILE A 853 -14.87 -25.73 15.74
N PRO A 854 -16.13 -25.69 16.23
CA PRO A 854 -16.44 -25.15 17.56
C PRO A 854 -15.93 -26.03 18.72
N ASN A 855 -15.73 -27.34 18.48
CA ASN A 855 -15.50 -28.33 19.53
C ASN A 855 -14.02 -28.75 19.71
N ILE A 856 -13.08 -27.99 19.12
CA ILE A 856 -11.64 -28.17 19.30
C ILE A 856 -10.95 -26.81 19.31
N ASN A 857 -9.87 -26.68 20.09
CA ASN A 857 -9.04 -25.49 20.06
C ASN A 857 -7.92 -25.69 19.03
N LEU A 858 -7.86 -24.86 18.00
CA LEU A 858 -6.73 -24.80 17.07
C LEU A 858 -5.70 -23.80 17.60
N ILE A 859 -4.49 -24.26 17.92
CA ILE A 859 -3.47 -23.46 18.62
C ILE A 859 -2.09 -23.64 17.96
N ALA A 860 -1.28 -22.59 17.92
CA ALA A 860 0.15 -22.69 17.64
C ALA A 860 0.95 -22.78 18.96
N PRO A 861 1.95 -23.66 19.08
CA PRO A 861 2.83 -23.69 20.24
C PRO A 861 3.61 -22.37 20.39
N LYS A 862 3.93 -21.98 21.63
CA LYS A 862 4.78 -20.82 21.90
C LYS A 862 6.12 -20.98 21.19
N THR A 863 6.49 -19.97 20.40
CA THR A 863 7.62 -20.04 19.49
C THR A 863 8.47 -18.78 19.60
N PHE A 864 9.79 -18.98 19.66
CA PHE A 864 10.81 -17.94 19.61
C PHE A 864 11.75 -18.24 18.45
N ILE A 865 12.18 -17.23 17.70
CA ILE A 865 13.05 -17.40 16.53
C ILE A 865 14.33 -16.60 16.71
N ILE A 866 15.47 -17.26 16.52
CA ILE A 866 16.79 -16.64 16.39
C ILE A 866 17.03 -16.49 14.89
N GLY A 867 17.08 -15.24 14.40
CA GLY A 867 17.37 -14.95 13.00
C GLY A 867 18.82 -15.25 12.62
N THR A 868 19.06 -15.40 11.32
CA THR A 868 20.33 -15.84 10.72
C THR A 868 21.54 -14.99 11.09
N ASP A 869 21.37 -13.72 11.46
CA ASP A 869 22.49 -12.83 11.77
C ASP A 869 23.30 -13.35 12.97
N GLU A 870 22.63 -13.98 13.95
CA GLU A 870 23.34 -14.57 15.09
C GLU A 870 24.24 -15.72 14.65
N PHE A 871 23.85 -16.52 13.65
CA PHE A 871 24.71 -17.58 13.10
C PHE A 871 25.98 -16.98 12.47
N GLU A 872 25.83 -15.93 11.66
CA GLU A 872 26.99 -15.25 11.03
C GLU A 872 27.93 -14.66 12.08
N PHE A 873 27.38 -13.89 13.03
CA PHE A 873 28.17 -13.30 14.11
C PHE A 873 28.81 -14.37 14.99
N PHE A 874 28.16 -15.51 15.20
CA PHE A 874 28.71 -16.64 15.94
C PHE A 874 29.89 -17.26 15.20
N MET A 875 29.77 -17.50 13.90
CA MET A 875 30.84 -18.08 13.08
C MET A 875 32.07 -17.17 13.04
N GLU A 876 31.88 -15.86 12.86
CA GLU A 876 32.96 -14.86 12.83
C GLU A 876 33.65 -14.70 14.19
N ARG A 877 32.87 -14.46 15.25
CA ARG A 877 33.38 -14.22 16.61
C ARG A 877 34.26 -15.37 17.10
N ASN A 878 33.88 -16.60 16.75
CA ASN A 878 34.56 -17.81 17.20
C ASN A 878 35.56 -18.37 16.18
N LYS A 879 35.73 -17.71 15.02
CA LYS A 879 36.65 -18.12 13.93
C LYS A 879 36.42 -19.56 13.47
N LEU A 880 35.16 -19.94 13.26
CA LEU A 880 34.77 -21.33 13.00
C LEU A 880 34.75 -21.71 11.51
N TRP A 881 34.76 -20.74 10.60
CA TRP A 881 34.66 -20.99 9.15
C TRP A 881 35.74 -21.94 8.62
N ASP A 882 37.01 -21.72 9.00
CA ASP A 882 38.13 -22.53 8.52
C ASP A 882 37.98 -23.99 8.94
N ILE A 883 37.62 -24.24 10.21
CA ILE A 883 37.47 -25.59 10.75
C ILE A 883 36.23 -26.26 10.14
N ALA A 884 35.11 -25.54 10.06
CA ALA A 884 33.83 -26.09 9.59
C ALA A 884 33.86 -26.50 8.11
N LEU A 885 34.56 -25.75 7.26
CA LEU A 885 34.68 -26.03 5.83
C LEU A 885 35.71 -27.13 5.50
N HIS A 886 36.84 -27.18 6.23
CA HIS A 886 37.96 -28.07 5.88
C HIS A 886 38.02 -29.36 6.72
N SER A 887 37.45 -29.40 7.93
CA SER A 887 37.41 -30.63 8.73
C SER A 887 36.35 -31.60 8.20
N ASN A 888 36.72 -32.88 8.15
CA ASN A 888 35.83 -34.01 7.85
C ASN A 888 35.38 -34.75 9.12
N ASP A 889 35.88 -34.36 10.30
CA ASP A 889 35.48 -34.94 11.58
C ASP A 889 34.35 -34.11 12.20
N TYR A 890 33.15 -34.68 12.20
CA TYR A 890 31.98 -34.01 12.74
C TYR A 890 31.99 -33.89 14.27
N GLU A 891 32.65 -34.82 14.98
CA GLU A 891 32.78 -34.73 16.43
C GLU A 891 33.68 -33.55 16.83
N GLU A 892 34.77 -33.34 16.09
CA GLU A 892 35.63 -32.16 16.26
C GLU A 892 34.83 -30.87 16.04
N ILE A 893 34.04 -30.81 14.97
CA ILE A 893 33.19 -29.64 14.66
C ILE A 893 32.21 -29.38 15.82
N LYS A 894 31.48 -30.40 16.29
CA LYS A 894 30.53 -30.25 17.40
C LYS A 894 31.21 -29.71 18.66
N GLN A 895 32.38 -30.25 19.02
CA GLN A 895 33.11 -29.82 20.20
C GLN A 895 33.53 -28.34 20.11
N ARG A 896 34.07 -27.90 18.97
CA ARG A 896 34.44 -26.49 18.73
C ARG A 896 33.24 -25.55 18.77
N PHE A 897 32.09 -25.98 18.24
CA PHE A 897 30.87 -25.18 18.28
C PHE A 897 30.33 -25.03 19.71
N ILE A 898 30.37 -26.09 20.54
CA ILE A 898 29.98 -25.99 21.96
C ILE A 898 30.86 -25.00 22.73
N GLU A 899 32.17 -25.02 22.49
CA GLU A 899 33.14 -24.09 23.11
C GLU A 899 32.92 -22.62 22.68
N GLY A 900 32.31 -22.39 21.51
CA GLY A 900 32.00 -21.06 20.99
C GLY A 900 31.02 -20.26 21.85
N LYS A 901 31.08 -18.93 21.78
CA LYS A 901 30.23 -18.01 22.54
C LYS A 901 29.15 -17.35 21.67
N LEU A 902 27.89 -17.50 22.09
CA LEU A 902 26.74 -16.73 21.59
C LEU A 902 26.81 -15.27 22.07
N SER A 903 26.00 -14.39 21.48
CA SER A 903 25.96 -12.98 21.89
C SER A 903 25.40 -12.79 23.30
N GLU A 904 25.93 -11.81 24.04
CA GLU A 904 25.47 -11.49 25.40
C GLU A 904 23.99 -11.09 25.43
N ALA A 905 23.53 -10.39 24.38
CA ALA A 905 22.12 -10.02 24.23
C ALA A 905 21.22 -11.27 24.09
N LEU A 906 21.62 -12.25 23.26
CA LEU A 906 20.88 -13.50 23.12
C LEU A 906 20.89 -14.30 24.43
N MET A 907 22.05 -14.42 25.09
CA MET A 907 22.15 -15.14 26.38
C MET A 907 21.23 -14.54 27.46
N SER A 908 21.16 -13.21 27.54
CA SER A 908 20.23 -12.51 28.44
C SER A 908 18.76 -12.82 28.14
N ARG A 909 18.37 -12.83 26.84
CA ARG A 909 17.03 -13.18 26.39
C ARG A 909 16.69 -14.65 26.66
N LEU A 910 17.61 -15.57 26.37
CA LEU A 910 17.44 -17.00 26.66
C LEU A 910 17.18 -17.25 28.14
N ARG A 911 17.95 -16.59 29.03
CA ARG A 911 17.73 -16.69 30.48
C ARG A 911 16.30 -16.35 30.87
N LYS A 912 15.71 -15.30 30.28
CA LYS A 912 14.32 -14.89 30.52
C LYS A 912 13.32 -15.91 29.99
N ILE A 913 13.60 -16.53 28.83
CA ILE A 913 12.75 -17.56 28.23
C ILE A 913 12.71 -18.83 29.09
N VAL A 914 13.86 -19.41 29.46
CA VAL A 914 13.87 -20.61 30.35
C VAL A 914 13.42 -20.32 31.78
N LEU A 915 13.34 -19.05 32.19
CA LEU A 915 12.67 -18.65 33.42
C LEU A 915 11.14 -18.69 33.27
N ALA A 916 10.63 -18.13 32.18
CA ALA A 916 9.19 -18.02 31.90
C ALA A 916 8.55 -19.35 31.50
N ILE A 917 9.23 -20.16 30.68
CA ILE A 917 8.71 -21.43 30.16
C ILE A 917 9.20 -22.60 31.03
N LYS A 918 8.25 -23.38 31.55
CA LYS A 918 8.50 -24.53 32.44
C LYS A 918 8.33 -25.89 31.78
N LYS A 919 7.87 -25.93 30.53
CA LYS A 919 7.72 -27.16 29.76
C LYS A 919 9.00 -27.48 28.97
N PRO A 920 9.16 -28.71 28.48
CA PRO A 920 10.24 -29.05 27.55
C PRO A 920 10.24 -28.15 26.32
N LEU A 921 11.43 -27.95 25.75
CA LEU A 921 11.63 -27.11 24.57
C LEU A 921 12.21 -27.93 23.42
N ALA A 922 11.75 -27.67 22.20
CA ALA A 922 12.35 -28.14 20.97
C ALA A 922 13.19 -27.02 20.38
N VAL A 923 14.46 -27.29 20.12
CA VAL A 923 15.39 -26.40 19.42
C VAL A 923 15.62 -26.96 18.03
N ARG A 924 14.99 -26.33 17.03
CA ARG A 924 14.86 -26.84 15.66
C ARG A 924 15.70 -25.99 14.71
N SER A 925 16.34 -26.66 13.75
CA SER A 925 16.96 -26.02 12.59
C SER A 925 15.92 -25.29 11.73
N SER A 926 16.31 -24.15 11.15
CA SER A 926 15.54 -23.44 10.14
C SER A 926 16.52 -22.84 9.13
N GLY A 927 16.97 -23.68 8.19
CA GLY A 927 17.85 -23.25 7.09
C GLY A 927 17.15 -22.26 6.15
N LEU A 928 17.91 -21.48 5.38
CA LEU A 928 17.35 -20.54 4.41
C LEU A 928 16.63 -21.28 3.27
N PHE A 929 17.27 -22.35 2.78
CA PHE A 929 16.79 -23.18 1.67
C PHE A 929 15.91 -24.35 2.13
N GLU A 930 16.02 -24.74 3.40
CA GLU A 930 15.10 -25.68 4.06
C GLU A 930 13.64 -25.20 3.86
N ASP A 931 12.70 -26.10 3.56
CA ASP A 931 11.28 -25.79 3.32
C ASP A 931 11.01 -24.61 2.35
N SER A 932 11.93 -24.31 1.42
CA SER A 932 11.74 -23.34 0.35
C SER A 932 10.66 -23.79 -0.63
N MET A 933 9.87 -22.88 -1.20
CA MET A 933 8.81 -23.25 -2.16
C MET A 933 9.32 -23.90 -3.45
N MET A 934 10.55 -23.57 -3.86
CA MET A 934 11.15 -24.17 -5.06
C MET A 934 11.83 -25.51 -4.77
N GLN A 935 12.24 -25.75 -3.53
CA GLN A 935 13.04 -26.91 -3.12
C GLN A 935 12.88 -27.22 -1.61
N PRO A 936 11.74 -27.71 -1.14
CA PRO A 936 11.55 -28.08 0.26
C PRO A 936 12.31 -29.37 0.59
N PHE A 937 13.30 -29.27 1.48
CA PHE A 937 14.06 -30.42 1.96
C PHE A 937 13.68 -30.74 3.39
N ALA A 938 13.38 -32.01 3.68
CA ALA A 938 13.00 -32.47 5.01
C ALA A 938 14.11 -33.28 5.67
N GLY A 939 14.40 -32.99 6.94
CA GLY A 939 15.15 -33.88 7.84
C GLY A 939 16.67 -33.93 7.65
N ILE A 940 17.28 -32.95 6.99
CA ILE A 940 18.74 -32.91 6.78
C ILE A 940 19.50 -32.40 8.00
N PHE A 941 18.87 -31.49 8.76
CA PHE A 941 19.47 -30.81 9.90
C PHE A 941 18.85 -31.29 11.22
N GLU A 942 19.65 -31.22 12.28
CA GLU A 942 19.31 -31.79 13.58
C GLU A 942 18.29 -30.95 14.36
N THR A 943 17.47 -31.61 15.18
CA THR A 943 16.52 -31.03 16.11
C THR A 943 16.73 -31.62 17.51
N PHE A 944 16.90 -30.76 18.51
CA PHE A 944 17.16 -31.19 19.88
C PHE A 944 15.95 -30.93 20.78
N LEU A 945 15.54 -31.96 21.52
CA LEU A 945 14.52 -31.85 22.57
C LEU A 945 15.20 -31.75 23.94
N ILE A 946 14.94 -30.65 24.65
CA ILE A 946 15.49 -30.42 25.99
C ILE A 946 14.37 -30.53 27.05
N PRO A 947 14.56 -31.30 28.15
CA PRO A 947 13.55 -31.44 29.20
C PRO A 947 13.18 -30.14 29.90
N ASN A 948 14.12 -29.18 29.97
CA ASN A 948 13.94 -27.86 30.60
C ASN A 948 13.36 -27.95 32.04
N ASN A 949 13.77 -28.95 32.81
CA ASN A 949 13.24 -29.22 34.15
C ASN A 949 14.30 -29.19 35.27
N HIS A 950 15.59 -28.97 34.95
CA HIS A 950 16.64 -28.86 35.96
C HIS A 950 16.34 -27.72 36.95
N PRO A 951 16.50 -27.88 38.28
CA PRO A 951 16.19 -26.85 39.27
C PRO A 951 16.96 -25.54 39.03
N ASP A 952 18.26 -25.63 38.72
CA ASP A 952 19.11 -24.50 38.37
C ASP A 952 18.81 -23.97 36.96
N VAL A 953 18.42 -22.70 36.90
CA VAL A 953 18.15 -21.93 35.67
C VAL A 953 19.39 -21.82 34.78
N VAL A 954 20.59 -21.73 35.37
CA VAL A 954 21.85 -21.59 34.63
C VAL A 954 22.11 -22.85 33.81
N ILE A 955 21.86 -24.04 34.37
CA ILE A 955 21.99 -25.31 33.66
C ILE A 955 20.96 -25.42 32.54
N ARG A 956 19.69 -25.05 32.79
CA ARG A 956 18.66 -25.03 31.72
C ARG A 956 19.02 -24.09 30.57
N MET A 957 19.53 -22.91 30.90
CA MET A 957 20.03 -21.93 29.93
C MET A 957 21.23 -22.50 29.14
N GLN A 958 22.16 -23.18 29.81
CA GLN A 958 23.32 -23.80 29.17
C GLN A 958 22.91 -24.93 28.22
N GLN A 959 21.96 -25.79 28.61
CA GLN A 959 21.41 -26.86 27.76
C GLN A 959 20.77 -26.28 26.50
N CYS A 960 19.96 -25.22 26.64
CA CYS A 960 19.36 -24.53 25.49
C CYS A 960 20.44 -23.88 24.59
N SER A 961 21.45 -23.25 25.19
CA SER A 961 22.58 -22.65 24.47
C SER A 961 23.38 -23.70 23.68
N ASN A 962 23.67 -24.86 24.30
CA ASN A 962 24.38 -25.96 23.65
C ASN A 962 23.57 -26.54 22.50
N ALA A 963 22.26 -26.73 22.67
CA ALA A 963 21.38 -27.18 21.59
C ALA A 963 21.41 -26.21 20.39
N ILE A 964 21.35 -24.89 20.62
CA ILE A 964 21.46 -23.87 19.54
C ILE A 964 22.79 -24.01 18.79
N LYS A 965 23.90 -24.15 19.52
CA LYS A 965 25.24 -24.29 18.91
C LYS A 965 25.37 -25.58 18.10
N LEU A 966 24.76 -26.67 18.55
CA LEU A 966 24.75 -27.94 17.81
C LEU A 966 23.86 -27.87 16.57
N VAL A 967 22.73 -27.16 16.62
CA VAL A 967 21.95 -26.85 15.41
C VAL A 967 22.80 -26.08 14.39
N PHE A 968 23.57 -25.08 14.83
CA PHE A 968 24.52 -24.40 13.95
C PHE A 968 25.60 -25.34 13.38
N ALA A 969 26.09 -26.29 14.18
CA ALA A 969 27.06 -27.28 13.71
C ALA A 969 26.47 -28.25 12.66
N SER A 970 25.17 -28.56 12.74
CA SER A 970 24.49 -29.53 11.86
C SER A 970 24.56 -29.20 10.36
N VAL A 971 24.75 -27.91 10.00
CA VAL A 971 25.01 -27.45 8.63
C VAL A 971 26.24 -28.14 8.02
N PHE A 972 27.21 -28.48 8.86
CA PHE A 972 28.49 -29.07 8.45
C PHE A 972 28.54 -30.59 8.65
N SER A 973 27.41 -31.23 8.95
CA SER A 973 27.31 -32.69 9.00
C SER A 973 27.61 -33.31 7.63
N LYS A 974 28.06 -34.57 7.61
CA LYS A 974 28.36 -35.28 6.36
C LYS A 974 27.14 -35.33 5.43
N THR A 975 25.96 -35.61 5.97
CA THR A 975 24.69 -35.66 5.23
C THR A 975 24.35 -34.30 4.63
N ALA A 976 24.42 -33.21 5.41
CA ALA A 976 24.16 -31.86 4.93
C ALA A 976 25.16 -31.42 3.84
N LYS A 977 26.46 -31.67 4.03
CA LYS A 977 27.49 -31.34 3.04
C LYS A 977 27.28 -32.10 1.72
N SER A 978 27.07 -33.40 1.79
CA SER A 978 26.80 -34.24 0.60
C SER A 978 25.57 -33.75 -0.14
N TYR A 979 24.54 -33.33 0.60
CA TYR A 979 23.30 -32.83 0.05
C TYR A 979 23.46 -31.49 -0.67
N ILE A 980 24.01 -30.48 0.02
CA ILE A 980 24.21 -29.13 -0.53
C ILE A 980 25.03 -29.19 -1.83
N ASN A 981 26.06 -30.03 -1.87
CA ASN A 981 26.87 -30.27 -3.06
C ASN A 981 26.08 -30.90 -4.22
N ALA A 982 25.15 -31.83 -3.92
CA ALA A 982 24.34 -32.51 -4.93
C ALA A 982 23.35 -31.56 -5.63
N VAL A 983 22.92 -30.50 -4.95
CA VAL A 983 22.01 -29.48 -5.50
C VAL A 983 22.77 -28.28 -6.11
N HIS A 984 24.11 -28.40 -6.27
CA HIS A 984 24.98 -27.36 -6.83
C HIS A 984 25.00 -26.03 -6.07
N TYR A 985 24.63 -26.03 -4.79
CA TYR A 985 24.83 -24.89 -3.89
C TYR A 985 26.17 -24.97 -3.18
N LYS A 986 26.64 -23.83 -2.68
CA LYS A 986 27.79 -23.81 -1.78
C LYS A 986 27.35 -23.84 -0.33
N ILE A 987 28.09 -24.57 0.51
CA ILE A 987 27.84 -24.64 1.96
C ILE A 987 27.91 -23.25 2.61
N GLU A 988 28.74 -22.33 2.10
CA GLU A 988 28.83 -20.95 2.60
C GLU A 988 27.55 -20.12 2.40
N GLU A 989 26.66 -20.54 1.50
CA GLU A 989 25.40 -19.84 1.20
C GLU A 989 24.26 -20.27 2.14
N GLU A 990 24.37 -21.44 2.77
CA GLU A 990 23.39 -21.92 3.74
C GLU A 990 23.58 -21.21 5.08
N ARG A 991 22.61 -20.36 5.46
CA ARG A 991 22.58 -19.69 6.77
C ARG A 991 21.52 -20.34 7.64
N MET A 992 21.84 -20.52 8.91
CA MET A 992 20.96 -21.21 9.84
C MET A 992 20.25 -20.23 10.78
N ALA A 993 18.93 -20.18 10.70
CA ALA A 993 18.10 -19.65 11.78
C ALA A 993 17.73 -20.79 12.76
N VAL A 994 17.33 -20.44 13.98
CA VAL A 994 16.95 -21.45 15.00
C VAL A 994 15.58 -21.13 15.56
N VAL A 995 14.72 -22.14 15.57
CA VAL A 995 13.37 -22.05 16.15
C VAL A 995 13.37 -22.75 17.49
N ILE A 996 13.03 -22.02 18.55
CA ILE A 996 12.82 -22.57 19.90
C ILE A 996 11.31 -22.63 20.13
N GLN A 997 10.79 -23.82 20.36
CA GLN A 997 9.35 -24.04 20.46
C GLN A 997 8.99 -24.86 21.70
N GLU A 998 7.89 -24.53 22.36
CA GLU A 998 7.36 -25.34 23.46
C GLU A 998 6.92 -26.72 22.94
N VAL A 999 7.35 -27.80 23.59
CA VAL A 999 6.93 -29.16 23.22
C VAL A 999 5.48 -29.36 23.64
N VAL A 1000 4.67 -29.87 22.72
CA VAL A 1000 3.25 -30.17 22.96
C VAL A 1000 3.13 -31.50 23.70
N GLY A 1001 2.37 -31.50 24.80
CA GLY A 1001 2.09 -32.70 25.56
C GLY A 1001 1.73 -32.42 27.02
N GLN A 1002 1.65 -33.50 27.78
CA GLN A 1002 1.42 -33.50 29.23
C GLN A 1002 2.52 -34.27 29.94
N LYS A 1003 2.72 -33.95 31.22
CA LYS A 1003 3.63 -34.71 32.09
C LYS A 1003 2.91 -35.96 32.61
N PHE A 1004 3.50 -37.12 32.39
CA PHE A 1004 3.08 -38.40 32.95
C PHE A 1004 4.27 -38.97 33.72
N GLU A 1005 4.16 -39.01 35.05
CA GLU A 1005 5.27 -39.44 35.92
C GLU A 1005 6.58 -38.71 35.57
N ASP A 1006 7.60 -39.44 35.10
CA ASP A 1006 8.92 -38.90 34.74
C ASP A 1006 9.12 -38.71 33.23
N VAL A 1007 8.04 -38.65 32.45
CA VAL A 1007 8.09 -38.41 31.00
C VAL A 1007 7.08 -37.36 30.55
N PHE A 1008 7.30 -36.81 29.35
CA PHE A 1008 6.42 -35.80 28.75
C PHE A 1008 6.16 -36.10 27.28
N TYR A 1009 4.88 -36.24 26.90
CA TYR A 1009 4.48 -36.55 25.52
C TYR A 1009 3.01 -36.16 25.24
N PRO A 1010 2.61 -35.96 23.97
CA PRO A 1010 1.22 -35.71 23.60
C PRO A 1010 0.43 -37.02 23.46
N HIS A 1011 -0.89 -36.94 23.59
CA HIS A 1011 -1.77 -38.10 23.40
C HIS A 1011 -1.69 -38.63 21.97
N ILE A 1012 -1.59 -37.72 21.00
CA ILE A 1012 -1.50 -38.06 19.57
C ILE A 1012 -0.54 -37.10 18.91
N SER A 1013 0.25 -37.62 17.97
CA SER A 1013 0.97 -36.83 16.99
C SER A 1013 0.78 -37.43 15.60
N GLY A 1014 0.91 -36.61 14.57
CA GLY A 1014 0.72 -37.10 13.21
C GLY A 1014 1.17 -36.14 12.13
N VAL A 1015 1.15 -36.69 10.92
CA VAL A 1015 1.40 -35.99 9.67
C VAL A 1015 0.18 -36.17 8.79
N ALA A 1016 -0.26 -35.12 8.12
CA ALA A 1016 -1.35 -35.21 7.16
C ALA A 1016 -0.99 -34.51 5.85
N GLN A 1017 -1.37 -35.12 4.74
CA GLN A 1017 -1.09 -34.66 3.40
C GLN A 1017 -2.41 -34.38 2.68
N SER A 1018 -2.50 -33.23 2.04
CA SER A 1018 -3.68 -32.79 1.27
C SER A 1018 -3.80 -33.45 -0.10
N TYR A 1019 -2.83 -34.29 -0.47
CA TYR A 1019 -2.86 -35.08 -1.69
C TYR A 1019 -2.35 -36.49 -1.38
N ASN A 1020 -3.10 -37.49 -1.83
CA ASN A 1020 -2.75 -38.89 -1.68
C ASN A 1020 -2.42 -39.48 -3.06
N TYR A 1021 -1.14 -39.75 -3.32
CA TYR A 1021 -0.71 -40.44 -4.55
C TYR A 1021 -1.20 -41.89 -4.64
N TYR A 1022 -1.66 -42.45 -3.52
CA TYR A 1022 -2.09 -43.84 -3.38
C TYR A 1022 -3.49 -43.90 -2.74
N PRO A 1023 -4.54 -43.38 -3.41
CA PRO A 1023 -5.90 -43.49 -2.90
C PRO A 1023 -6.36 -44.95 -2.90
N PHE A 1024 -7.19 -45.33 -1.92
CA PHE A 1024 -7.74 -46.67 -1.78
C PHE A 1024 -9.28 -46.62 -1.82
N ALA A 1025 -9.90 -47.69 -2.30
CA ALA A 1025 -11.35 -47.80 -2.49
C ALA A 1025 -11.93 -46.63 -3.34
N HIS A 1026 -12.83 -45.82 -2.79
CA HIS A 1026 -13.49 -44.70 -3.48
C HIS A 1026 -12.88 -43.34 -3.14
N MET A 1027 -11.73 -43.32 -2.45
CA MET A 1027 -10.99 -42.08 -2.17
C MET A 1027 -10.48 -41.46 -3.47
N LYS A 1028 -10.44 -40.14 -3.52
CA LYS A 1028 -9.79 -39.36 -4.57
C LYS A 1028 -8.40 -38.91 -4.10
N PRO A 1029 -7.45 -38.71 -5.03
CA PRO A 1029 -6.14 -38.17 -4.66
C PRO A 1029 -6.23 -36.84 -3.90
N GLU A 1030 -7.14 -35.95 -4.28
CA GLU A 1030 -7.26 -34.61 -3.71
C GLU A 1030 -7.86 -34.57 -2.30
N GLU A 1031 -8.36 -35.71 -1.80
CA GLU A 1031 -8.93 -35.86 -0.46
C GLU A 1031 -7.88 -36.20 0.61
N GLY A 1032 -6.62 -36.42 0.18
CA GLY A 1032 -5.49 -36.57 1.09
C GLY A 1032 -5.52 -37.80 2.00
N PHE A 1033 -4.60 -37.85 2.95
CA PHE A 1033 -4.56 -38.85 4.01
C PHE A 1033 -3.84 -38.31 5.25
N ALA A 1034 -4.02 -38.98 6.39
CA ALA A 1034 -3.30 -38.69 7.62
C ALA A 1034 -2.69 -39.97 8.21
N VAL A 1035 -1.56 -39.82 8.87
CA VAL A 1035 -0.86 -40.86 9.63
C VAL A 1035 -0.67 -40.34 11.05
N MET A 1036 -1.04 -41.13 12.06
CA MET A 1036 -0.91 -40.73 13.45
C MET A 1036 -0.47 -41.86 14.36
N ALA A 1037 0.17 -41.48 15.46
CA ALA A 1037 0.71 -42.36 16.47
C ALA A 1037 0.51 -41.77 17.88
N LEU A 1038 0.62 -42.61 18.90
CA LEU A 1038 0.80 -42.19 20.28
C LEU A 1038 2.21 -41.62 20.48
N GLY A 1039 2.34 -40.60 21.32
CA GLY A 1039 3.64 -40.04 21.71
C GLY A 1039 4.14 -38.95 20.77
N LEU A 1040 5.44 -38.66 20.81
CA LEU A 1040 6.06 -37.58 20.02
C LEU A 1040 6.04 -37.85 18.51
N GLY A 1041 5.86 -36.79 17.73
CA GLY A 1041 5.73 -36.84 16.26
C GLY A 1041 6.93 -37.43 15.52
N ARG A 1042 8.10 -37.46 16.17
CA ARG A 1042 9.30 -38.14 15.66
C ARG A 1042 9.02 -39.58 15.21
N TYR A 1043 8.13 -40.28 15.92
CA TYR A 1043 7.71 -41.64 15.56
C TYR A 1043 7.13 -41.73 14.14
N VAL A 1044 6.24 -40.80 13.77
CA VAL A 1044 5.59 -40.79 12.45
C VAL A 1044 6.55 -40.29 11.36
N VAL A 1045 7.37 -39.30 11.69
CA VAL A 1045 8.35 -38.71 10.74
C VAL A 1045 9.44 -39.71 10.35
N GLU A 1046 9.87 -40.58 11.27
CA GLU A 1046 10.85 -41.65 11.00
C GLU A 1046 10.25 -42.85 10.24
N GLY A 1047 8.95 -42.83 9.92
CA GLY A 1047 8.30 -43.89 9.13
C GLY A 1047 8.04 -45.19 9.91
N GLU A 1048 7.93 -45.12 11.25
CA GLU A 1048 7.61 -46.26 12.10
C GLU A 1048 6.15 -46.75 11.93
N ARG A 1049 5.79 -47.83 12.64
CA ARG A 1049 4.45 -48.46 12.57
C ARG A 1049 3.34 -47.55 13.12
N ALA A 1050 2.77 -46.71 12.28
CA ALA A 1050 1.71 -45.75 12.65
C ALA A 1050 0.38 -46.02 11.93
N TYR A 1051 -0.71 -45.45 12.45
CA TYR A 1051 -2.06 -45.68 11.92
C TYR A 1051 -2.40 -44.68 10.81
N ARG A 1052 -2.67 -45.18 9.60
CA ARG A 1052 -3.05 -44.39 8.42
C ARG A 1052 -4.57 -44.37 8.23
N PHE A 1053 -5.15 -43.21 7.93
CA PHE A 1053 -6.58 -43.05 7.66
C PHE A 1053 -6.88 -41.90 6.68
N SER A 1054 -8.12 -41.84 6.18
CA SER A 1054 -8.62 -40.71 5.40
C SER A 1054 -9.33 -39.69 6.29
N PRO A 1055 -8.95 -38.41 6.29
CA PRO A 1055 -9.70 -37.36 6.99
C PRO A 1055 -11.14 -37.21 6.49
N VAL A 1056 -11.39 -37.44 5.20
CA VAL A 1056 -12.71 -37.36 4.56
C VAL A 1056 -13.56 -38.60 4.87
N TYR A 1057 -12.95 -39.80 4.86
CA TYR A 1057 -13.60 -41.07 5.17
C TYR A 1057 -12.93 -41.76 6.37
N PRO A 1058 -13.04 -41.21 7.60
CA PRO A 1058 -12.29 -41.71 8.76
C PRO A 1058 -12.70 -43.11 9.24
N GLN A 1059 -13.88 -43.57 8.84
CA GLN A 1059 -14.40 -44.90 9.17
C GLN A 1059 -13.98 -45.99 8.17
N LEU A 1060 -13.35 -45.63 7.05
CA LEU A 1060 -12.89 -46.57 6.03
C LEU A 1060 -11.71 -47.41 6.57
N GLU A 1061 -11.87 -48.73 6.61
CA GLU A 1061 -10.81 -49.65 7.02
C GLU A 1061 -9.92 -50.01 5.82
N ILE A 1062 -8.65 -49.62 5.88
CA ILE A 1062 -7.66 -49.83 4.81
C ILE A 1062 -6.98 -51.21 4.93
N LEU A 1063 -6.92 -51.76 6.16
CA LEU A 1063 -6.24 -53.01 6.48
C LEU A 1063 -7.22 -54.03 7.06
N SER A 1064 -6.94 -55.32 6.86
CA SER A 1064 -7.68 -56.39 7.56
C SER A 1064 -7.39 -56.35 9.08
N ALA A 1065 -8.29 -56.89 9.91
CA ALA A 1065 -8.09 -56.95 11.36
C ALA A 1065 -6.75 -57.59 11.77
N ARG A 1066 -6.32 -58.63 11.03
CA ARG A 1066 -5.06 -59.33 11.27
C ARG A 1066 -3.84 -58.47 10.90
N ASP A 1067 -3.91 -57.76 9.78
CA ASP A 1067 -2.82 -56.89 9.32
C ASP A 1067 -2.70 -55.65 10.21
N LEU A 1068 -3.84 -55.10 10.64
CA LEU A 1068 -3.88 -53.99 11.59
C LEU A 1068 -3.28 -54.37 12.96
N TYR A 1069 -3.54 -55.59 13.44
CA TYR A 1069 -2.87 -56.10 14.64
C TYR A 1069 -1.35 -56.21 14.46
N LYS A 1070 -0.88 -56.83 13.37
CA LYS A 1070 0.56 -57.00 13.10
C LYS A 1070 1.29 -55.67 12.89
N GLY A 1071 0.61 -54.71 12.27
CA GLY A 1071 1.12 -53.38 11.93
C GLY A 1071 0.88 -52.32 13.01
N SER A 1072 0.29 -52.68 14.17
CA SER A 1072 0.03 -51.73 15.25
C SER A 1072 1.32 -51.25 15.90
N GLN A 1073 1.31 -49.99 16.35
CA GLN A 1073 2.32 -49.41 17.22
C GLN A 1073 2.40 -50.20 18.54
N VAL A 1074 3.63 -50.47 19.00
CA VAL A 1074 3.94 -51.17 20.27
C VAL A 1074 4.89 -50.37 21.16
N GLU A 1075 5.56 -49.35 20.62
CA GLU A 1075 6.45 -48.45 21.35
C GLU A 1075 6.21 -47.00 20.91
N PHE A 1076 6.59 -46.03 21.74
CA PHE A 1076 6.48 -44.60 21.43
C PHE A 1076 7.61 -43.77 22.04
N TYR A 1077 7.88 -42.60 21.46
CA TYR A 1077 8.86 -41.64 21.99
C TYR A 1077 8.22 -40.65 22.96
N ALA A 1078 8.93 -40.35 24.04
CA ALA A 1078 8.61 -39.30 25.01
C ALA A 1078 9.86 -38.50 25.39
N VAL A 1079 9.67 -37.28 25.91
CA VAL A 1079 10.77 -36.50 26.50
C VAL A 1079 11.06 -37.08 27.88
N ASN A 1080 12.33 -37.40 28.14
CA ASN A 1080 12.78 -37.95 29.41
C ASN A 1080 12.93 -36.82 30.45
N LEU A 1081 12.09 -36.81 31.48
CA LEU A 1081 12.20 -35.87 32.60
C LEU A 1081 13.01 -36.44 33.77
N ALA A 1082 13.24 -37.76 33.82
CA ALA A 1082 14.00 -38.41 34.88
C ALA A 1082 15.47 -38.00 34.90
N ASN A 1083 16.04 -37.67 33.72
CA ASN A 1083 17.42 -37.20 33.61
C ASN A 1083 17.48 -35.69 33.31
N PRO A 1084 17.63 -34.83 34.33
CA PRO A 1084 17.73 -33.39 34.13
C PRO A 1084 19.09 -32.93 33.60
N GLU A 1085 20.12 -33.80 33.59
CA GLU A 1085 21.45 -33.53 33.03
C GLU A 1085 21.67 -34.33 31.74
N ILE A 1086 21.24 -33.74 30.62
CA ILE A 1086 21.35 -34.35 29.30
C ILE A 1086 22.73 -34.11 28.67
N ASP A 1087 23.24 -35.14 27.99
CA ASP A 1087 24.50 -35.07 27.23
C ASP A 1087 24.21 -34.91 25.73
N LEU A 1088 24.05 -33.65 25.31
CA LEU A 1088 23.74 -33.31 23.93
C LEU A 1088 24.91 -33.56 22.97
N LEU A 1089 26.16 -33.55 23.45
CA LEU A 1089 27.35 -33.66 22.59
C LEU A 1089 27.50 -35.09 22.06
N HIS A 1090 27.43 -36.08 22.96
CA HIS A 1090 27.69 -37.48 22.62
C HIS A 1090 26.42 -38.25 22.24
N LYS A 1091 25.27 -37.95 22.85
CA LYS A 1091 23.99 -38.65 22.54
C LYS A 1091 23.15 -37.96 21.45
N GLY A 1092 23.53 -36.75 21.00
CA GLY A 1092 22.85 -36.05 19.92
C GLY A 1092 21.36 -35.84 20.18
N GLU A 1093 20.53 -36.07 19.16
CA GLU A 1093 19.06 -35.90 19.21
C GLU A 1093 18.37 -36.83 20.22
N GLU A 1094 18.99 -37.97 20.56
CA GLU A 1094 18.45 -38.92 21.55
C GLU A 1094 18.66 -38.49 23.00
N ALA A 1095 19.49 -37.46 23.26
CA ALA A 1095 19.92 -37.11 24.61
C ALA A 1095 18.76 -36.80 25.58
N GLY A 1096 17.69 -36.19 25.07
CA GLY A 1096 16.50 -35.82 25.83
C GLY A 1096 15.31 -36.77 25.64
N LEU A 1097 15.48 -37.87 24.92
CA LEU A 1097 14.39 -38.78 24.55
C LEU A 1097 14.47 -40.10 25.31
N VAL A 1098 13.32 -40.77 25.39
CA VAL A 1098 13.19 -42.15 25.83
C VAL A 1098 12.12 -42.84 24.98
N LYS A 1099 12.36 -44.10 24.64
CA LYS A 1099 11.40 -44.98 23.97
C LYS A 1099 10.72 -45.85 25.03
N LEU A 1100 9.39 -45.92 25.00
CA LEU A 1100 8.55 -46.62 25.98
C LEU A 1100 7.62 -47.60 25.28
N ASP A 1101 7.28 -48.70 25.95
CA ASP A 1101 6.26 -49.64 25.51
C ASP A 1101 4.85 -49.06 25.73
N ILE A 1102 3.88 -49.42 24.88
CA ILE A 1102 2.48 -49.00 25.03
C ILE A 1102 1.84 -49.43 26.37
N GLU A 1103 2.36 -50.46 27.05
CA GLU A 1103 1.92 -50.82 28.41
C GLU A 1103 2.08 -49.65 29.39
N GLU A 1104 3.15 -48.88 29.24
CA GLU A 1104 3.41 -47.67 30.02
C GLU A 1104 2.31 -46.62 29.80
N ALA A 1105 1.89 -46.46 28.53
CA ALA A 1105 0.81 -45.57 28.17
C ALA A 1105 -0.57 -46.05 28.66
N GLU A 1106 -0.76 -47.37 28.80
CA GLU A 1106 -1.95 -47.96 29.45
C GLU A 1106 -1.96 -47.60 30.94
N ARG A 1107 -0.82 -47.72 31.65
CA ARG A 1107 -0.67 -47.29 33.05
C ARG A 1107 -0.94 -45.81 33.24
N HIS A 1108 -0.42 -44.96 32.35
CA HIS A 1108 -0.67 -43.52 32.35
C HIS A 1108 -2.14 -43.15 32.03
N GLY A 1109 -2.96 -44.11 31.59
CA GLY A 1109 -4.36 -43.90 31.20
C GLY A 1109 -4.55 -43.26 29.82
N THR A 1110 -3.46 -43.02 29.08
CA THR A 1110 -3.47 -42.31 27.79
C THR A 1110 -4.07 -43.15 26.65
N LEU A 1111 -4.02 -44.48 26.74
CA LEU A 1111 -4.57 -45.39 25.71
C LEU A 1111 -6.09 -45.43 25.62
N LYS A 1112 -6.81 -44.90 26.62
CA LYS A 1112 -8.27 -45.09 26.78
C LYS A 1112 -9.08 -44.84 25.51
N HIS A 1113 -8.73 -43.79 24.75
CA HIS A 1113 -9.43 -43.38 23.53
C HIS A 1113 -8.65 -43.71 22.24
N LEU A 1114 -7.50 -44.38 22.36
CA LEU A 1114 -6.57 -44.58 21.25
C LEU A 1114 -6.52 -46.05 20.80
N ALA A 1115 -6.78 -47.00 21.69
CA ALA A 1115 -6.61 -48.42 21.42
C ALA A 1115 -7.91 -49.22 21.49
N SER A 1116 -7.92 -50.31 20.72
CA SER A 1116 -8.90 -51.38 20.70
C SER A 1116 -8.22 -52.71 21.07
N VAL A 1117 -9.00 -53.78 21.22
CA VAL A 1117 -8.51 -55.12 21.54
C VAL A 1117 -8.73 -56.07 20.37
N TYR A 1118 -7.67 -56.78 19.97
CA TYR A 1118 -7.76 -57.83 18.95
C TYR A 1118 -8.16 -59.17 19.57
N ASN A 1119 -9.16 -59.83 19.00
CA ASN A 1119 -9.54 -61.18 19.35
C ASN A 1119 -9.05 -62.16 18.27
N PRO A 1120 -8.08 -63.05 18.59
CA PRO A 1120 -7.53 -64.00 17.62
C PRO A 1120 -8.51 -65.12 17.24
N ASP A 1121 -9.50 -65.45 18.08
CA ASP A 1121 -10.39 -66.60 17.88
C ASP A 1121 -11.38 -66.36 16.72
N ASN A 1122 -11.81 -65.12 16.54
CA ASN A 1122 -12.78 -64.73 15.50
C ASN A 1122 -12.25 -63.65 14.55
N ASN A 1123 -10.99 -63.24 14.69
CA ASN A 1123 -10.33 -62.22 13.87
C ASN A 1123 -11.09 -60.88 13.86
N VAL A 1124 -11.54 -60.43 15.04
CA VAL A 1124 -12.29 -59.17 15.23
C VAL A 1124 -11.53 -58.20 16.12
N ILE A 1125 -11.61 -56.91 15.81
CA ILE A 1125 -11.13 -55.83 16.67
C ILE A 1125 -12.31 -55.21 17.43
N MET A 1126 -12.23 -55.22 18.76
CA MET A 1126 -13.26 -54.69 19.66
C MET A 1126 -12.82 -53.35 20.24
N PRO A 1127 -13.57 -52.25 20.04
CA PRO A 1127 -13.22 -50.93 20.57
C PRO A 1127 -13.09 -50.89 22.10
N GLY A 1128 -12.13 -50.08 22.58
CA GLY A 1128 -11.84 -49.87 24.01
C GLY A 1128 -10.93 -50.93 24.63
N LEU A 1129 -10.65 -50.78 25.93
CA LEU A 1129 -9.64 -51.56 26.67
C LEU A 1129 -10.22 -52.63 27.61
N THR A 1130 -11.55 -52.74 27.72
CA THR A 1130 -12.22 -53.54 28.77
C THR A 1130 -12.11 -55.05 28.55
N LYS A 1131 -11.75 -55.49 27.35
CA LYS A 1131 -11.62 -56.92 26.99
C LYS A 1131 -10.16 -57.38 27.15
N PRO A 1132 -9.94 -58.65 27.52
CA PRO A 1132 -8.60 -59.24 27.48
C PRO A 1132 -8.16 -59.48 26.02
N GLY A 1133 -6.89 -59.24 25.73
CA GLY A 1133 -6.29 -59.48 24.41
C GLY A 1133 -5.28 -58.40 23.99
N PRO A 1134 -4.53 -58.62 22.90
CA PRO A 1134 -3.52 -57.68 22.41
C PRO A 1134 -4.11 -56.31 22.06
N ARG A 1135 -3.38 -55.24 22.41
CA ARG A 1135 -3.79 -53.86 22.13
C ARG A 1135 -3.48 -53.49 20.69
N VAL A 1136 -4.40 -52.78 20.06
CA VAL A 1136 -4.28 -52.30 18.68
C VAL A 1136 -4.59 -50.80 18.64
N LEU A 1137 -3.60 -49.99 18.31
CA LEU A 1137 -3.74 -48.54 18.18
C LEU A 1137 -4.41 -48.20 16.84
N ASN A 1138 -5.74 -48.03 16.89
CA ASN A 1138 -6.59 -47.73 15.74
C ASN A 1138 -7.50 -46.51 15.94
N PHE A 1139 -7.42 -45.86 17.11
CA PHE A 1139 -8.09 -44.60 17.43
C PHE A 1139 -9.61 -44.62 17.21
N ALA A 1140 -10.25 -45.77 17.48
CA ALA A 1140 -11.67 -46.00 17.18
C ALA A 1140 -12.62 -44.97 17.84
N ASP A 1141 -12.39 -44.61 19.11
CA ASP A 1141 -13.18 -43.60 19.84
C ASP A 1141 -13.17 -42.23 19.14
N ILE A 1142 -12.07 -41.89 18.48
CA ILE A 1142 -11.89 -40.61 17.81
C ILE A 1142 -12.41 -40.68 16.37
N LEU A 1143 -12.01 -41.69 15.60
CA LEU A 1143 -12.32 -41.76 14.17
C LEU A 1143 -13.71 -42.32 13.88
N LYS A 1144 -14.18 -43.29 14.67
CA LYS A 1144 -15.51 -43.92 14.48
C LYS A 1144 -16.58 -43.26 15.32
N TYR A 1145 -16.26 -42.93 16.58
CA TYR A 1145 -17.24 -42.42 17.55
C TYR A 1145 -17.14 -40.91 17.81
N ASN A 1146 -16.24 -40.20 17.11
CA ASN A 1146 -16.12 -38.74 17.11
C ASN A 1146 -15.97 -38.11 18.51
N TYR A 1147 -15.17 -38.75 19.40
CA TYR A 1147 -14.85 -38.21 20.73
C TYR A 1147 -14.28 -36.78 20.67
N ILE A 1148 -13.51 -36.48 19.63
CA ILE A 1148 -13.13 -35.14 19.19
C ILE A 1148 -13.25 -35.06 17.67
N PRO A 1149 -13.53 -33.88 17.08
CA PRO A 1149 -13.69 -33.72 15.62
C PRO A 1149 -12.34 -33.72 14.88
N LEU A 1150 -11.44 -34.67 15.16
CA LEU A 1150 -10.07 -34.67 14.66
C LEU A 1150 -10.00 -34.78 13.12
N ALA A 1151 -10.74 -35.73 12.54
CA ALA A 1151 -10.74 -35.94 11.09
C ALA A 1151 -11.26 -34.71 10.33
N GLN A 1152 -12.37 -34.12 10.81
CA GLN A 1152 -12.90 -32.86 10.29
C GLN A 1152 -11.91 -31.71 10.44
N THR A 1153 -11.22 -31.62 11.58
CA THR A 1153 -10.21 -30.59 11.85
C THR A 1153 -9.07 -30.69 10.85
N ILE A 1154 -8.52 -31.89 10.64
CA ILE A 1154 -7.44 -32.11 9.69
C ILE A 1154 -7.89 -31.75 8.27
N SER A 1155 -9.09 -32.17 7.85
CA SER A 1155 -9.63 -31.84 6.52
C SER A 1155 -9.70 -30.32 6.31
N VAL A 1156 -10.30 -29.59 7.26
CA VAL A 1156 -10.45 -28.13 7.15
C VAL A 1156 -9.09 -27.43 7.16
N VAL A 1157 -8.16 -27.86 8.03
CA VAL A 1157 -6.82 -27.27 8.10
C VAL A 1157 -6.05 -27.53 6.80
N LEU A 1158 -6.10 -28.75 6.26
CA LEU A 1158 -5.48 -29.08 4.98
C LEU A 1158 -6.03 -28.23 3.83
N ASP A 1159 -7.35 -28.06 3.75
CA ASP A 1159 -7.98 -27.24 2.71
C ASP A 1159 -7.54 -25.78 2.80
N VAL A 1160 -7.57 -25.20 4.01
CA VAL A 1160 -7.15 -23.81 4.23
C VAL A 1160 -5.67 -23.62 3.93
N VAL A 1161 -4.80 -24.52 4.39
CA VAL A 1161 -3.34 -24.41 4.17
C VAL A 1161 -2.99 -24.64 2.70
N LYS A 1162 -3.64 -25.61 2.02
CA LYS A 1162 -3.49 -25.87 0.58
C LYS A 1162 -3.87 -24.65 -0.25
N GLU A 1163 -5.01 -24.03 0.05
CA GLU A 1163 -5.43 -22.82 -0.64
C GLU A 1163 -4.48 -21.66 -0.37
N ALA A 1164 -4.06 -21.48 0.89
CA ALA A 1164 -3.17 -20.40 1.28
C ALA A 1164 -1.76 -20.53 0.68
N MET A 1165 -1.27 -21.76 0.46
CA MET A 1165 0.02 -22.05 -0.17
C MET A 1165 -0.04 -22.16 -1.69
N GLY A 1166 -1.24 -22.33 -2.27
CA GLY A 1166 -1.42 -22.48 -3.72
C GLY A 1166 -0.89 -23.80 -4.29
N ALA A 1167 -0.54 -24.76 -3.45
CA ALA A 1167 0.00 -26.07 -3.82
C ALA A 1167 -0.51 -27.14 -2.84
N PRO A 1168 -0.44 -28.44 -3.20
CA PRO A 1168 -0.61 -29.50 -2.21
C PRO A 1168 0.38 -29.31 -1.05
N VAL A 1169 -0.08 -29.58 0.16
CA VAL A 1169 0.65 -29.37 1.42
C VAL A 1169 0.63 -30.59 2.31
N GLU A 1170 1.65 -30.67 3.16
CA GLU A 1170 1.78 -31.53 4.32
C GLU A 1170 1.71 -30.67 5.59
N ILE A 1171 1.06 -31.19 6.63
CA ILE A 1171 1.03 -30.59 7.96
C ILE A 1171 1.52 -31.59 9.00
N GLU A 1172 2.30 -31.11 9.97
CA GLU A 1172 2.63 -31.84 11.19
C GLU A 1172 1.76 -31.31 12.33
N PHE A 1173 1.16 -32.20 13.11
CA PHE A 1173 0.27 -31.83 14.20
C PHE A 1173 0.46 -32.68 15.45
N ALA A 1174 0.00 -32.14 16.58
CA ALA A 1174 -0.14 -32.88 17.83
C ALA A 1174 -1.49 -32.57 18.49
N VAL A 1175 -2.01 -33.53 19.26
CA VAL A 1175 -3.29 -33.40 19.95
C VAL A 1175 -3.09 -33.63 21.45
N ASP A 1176 -3.61 -32.70 22.24
CA ASP A 1176 -3.82 -32.87 23.66
C ASP A 1176 -5.30 -33.11 23.93
N LEU A 1177 -5.63 -34.32 24.40
CA LEU A 1177 -7.00 -34.71 24.72
C LEU A 1177 -7.52 -34.10 26.02
N THR A 1178 -6.65 -33.49 26.83
CA THR A 1178 -7.03 -32.79 28.07
C THR A 1178 -8.07 -31.71 27.75
N LYS A 1179 -9.19 -31.74 28.49
CA LYS A 1179 -10.31 -30.81 28.27
C LYS A 1179 -10.05 -29.48 28.97
N ASP A 1180 -10.26 -28.37 28.26
CA ASP A 1180 -10.25 -27.02 28.83
C ASP A 1180 -11.53 -26.73 29.64
N ASN A 1181 -11.63 -25.52 30.21
CA ASN A 1181 -12.82 -25.08 30.97
C ASN A 1181 -14.12 -25.14 30.15
N ALA A 1182 -14.01 -25.08 28.82
CA ALA A 1182 -15.13 -25.17 27.89
C ALA A 1182 -15.32 -26.60 27.32
N GLN A 1183 -14.69 -27.61 27.93
CA GLN A 1183 -14.75 -29.03 27.54
C GLN A 1183 -14.22 -29.32 26.12
N ARG A 1184 -13.29 -28.51 25.61
CA ARG A 1184 -12.63 -28.70 24.31
C ARG A 1184 -11.22 -29.27 24.49
N SER A 1185 -10.83 -30.13 23.56
CA SER A 1185 -9.45 -30.61 23.42
C SER A 1185 -8.65 -29.68 22.51
N SER A 1186 -7.32 -29.78 22.51
CA SER A 1186 -6.46 -28.88 21.74
C SER A 1186 -5.76 -29.61 20.60
N PHE A 1187 -5.86 -29.05 19.40
CA PHE A 1187 -5.13 -29.43 18.20
C PHE A 1187 -4.03 -28.39 17.96
N TYR A 1188 -2.79 -28.84 17.94
CA TYR A 1188 -1.62 -28.02 17.71
C TYR A 1188 -1.11 -28.23 16.29
N LEU A 1189 -1.06 -27.15 15.51
CA LEU A 1189 -0.42 -27.15 14.19
C LEU A 1189 1.06 -26.81 14.39
N LEU A 1190 1.95 -27.76 14.12
CA LEU A 1190 3.38 -27.67 14.46
C LEU A 1190 4.21 -27.16 13.30
N GLN A 1191 3.92 -27.64 12.09
CA GLN A 1191 4.64 -27.29 10.87
C GLN A 1191 3.72 -27.45 9.66
N ILE A 1192 3.99 -26.66 8.62
CA ILE A 1192 3.40 -26.79 7.29
C ILE A 1192 4.54 -26.87 6.28
N LYS A 1193 4.36 -27.67 5.23
CA LYS A 1193 5.31 -27.80 4.11
C LYS A 1193 4.54 -27.94 2.81
N PRO A 1194 4.98 -27.32 1.69
CA PRO A 1194 4.46 -27.67 0.39
C PRO A 1194 4.91 -29.10 0.01
N LEU A 1195 3.98 -29.90 -0.50
CA LEU A 1195 4.30 -31.13 -1.20
C LEU A 1195 4.76 -30.75 -2.60
N LEU A 1196 5.99 -31.09 -2.94
CA LEU A 1196 6.41 -31.09 -4.33
C LEU A 1196 5.61 -32.19 -5.02
N GLY A 1197 4.57 -31.80 -5.76
CA GLY A 1197 4.17 -32.58 -6.92
C GLY A 1197 5.42 -32.76 -7.76
N SER A 1198 5.83 -34.00 -8.01
CA SER A 1198 6.95 -34.36 -8.89
C SER A 1198 7.09 -33.32 -9.99
N VAL A 1199 8.06 -32.40 -9.86
CA VAL A 1199 8.22 -31.18 -10.68
C VAL A 1199 8.75 -31.52 -12.08
N GLN A 1200 8.33 -32.66 -12.60
CA GLN A 1200 8.29 -32.93 -14.01
C GLN A 1200 6.93 -33.56 -14.28
N ASP A 1201 5.94 -32.72 -14.59
CA ASP A 1201 4.82 -33.11 -15.43
C ASP A 1201 5.39 -33.59 -16.77
N TYR A 1202 5.94 -34.80 -16.80
CA TYR A 1202 6.28 -35.46 -18.03
C TYR A 1202 4.98 -35.86 -18.69
N SER A 1203 4.52 -35.03 -19.63
CA SER A 1203 3.50 -35.45 -20.58
C SER A 1203 4.17 -36.39 -21.58
N ILE A 1204 4.04 -37.71 -21.35
CA ILE A 1204 4.45 -38.69 -22.33
C ILE A 1204 3.48 -38.61 -23.51
N ASP A 1205 3.97 -38.12 -24.63
CA ASP A 1205 3.22 -38.12 -25.88
C ASP A 1205 3.21 -39.54 -26.46
N PHE A 1206 2.19 -40.32 -26.12
CA PHE A 1206 1.99 -41.68 -26.61
C PHE A 1206 1.96 -41.76 -28.15
N SER A 1207 1.68 -40.66 -28.86
CA SER A 1207 1.71 -40.65 -30.32
C SER A 1207 3.13 -40.76 -30.91
N LYS A 1208 4.15 -40.39 -30.13
CA LYS A 1208 5.57 -40.50 -30.52
C LYS A 1208 6.18 -41.86 -30.19
N ILE A 1209 5.53 -42.66 -29.34
CA ILE A 1209 6.00 -44.00 -28.99
C ILE A 1209 5.46 -45.00 -30.01
N LYS A 1210 6.36 -45.65 -30.76
CA LYS A 1210 5.96 -46.72 -31.68
C LYS A 1210 5.50 -47.94 -30.86
N PRO A 1211 4.32 -48.52 -31.13
CA PRO A 1211 3.84 -49.70 -30.40
C PRO A 1211 4.82 -50.88 -30.41
N SER A 1212 5.63 -51.00 -31.47
CA SER A 1212 6.65 -52.04 -31.62
C SER A 1212 7.85 -51.90 -30.66
N HIS A 1213 8.00 -50.76 -29.98
CA HIS A 1213 9.08 -50.52 -29.01
C HIS A 1213 8.60 -50.62 -27.55
N ILE A 1214 7.33 -50.96 -27.33
CA ILE A 1214 6.76 -51.10 -25.98
C ILE A 1214 6.93 -52.54 -25.52
N ILE A 1215 7.71 -52.75 -24.46
CA ILE A 1215 7.94 -54.08 -23.87
C ILE A 1215 6.81 -54.44 -22.88
N LEU A 1216 6.37 -53.48 -22.07
CA LEU A 1216 5.27 -53.63 -21.12
C LEU A 1216 4.47 -52.33 -21.05
N SER A 1217 3.14 -52.43 -20.96
CA SER A 1217 2.27 -51.27 -20.75
C SER A 1217 1.20 -51.60 -19.72
N SER A 1218 0.85 -50.60 -18.91
CA SER A 1218 -0.28 -50.69 -17.98
C SER A 1218 -1.11 -49.43 -18.09
N THR A 1219 -2.44 -49.59 -18.17
CA THR A 1219 -3.41 -48.49 -18.06
C THR A 1219 -3.81 -48.22 -16.61
N LYS A 1220 -3.27 -49.00 -15.67
CA LYS A 1220 -3.43 -48.87 -14.22
C LYS A 1220 -2.04 -48.72 -13.61
N ALA A 1221 -1.50 -47.50 -13.69
CA ALA A 1221 -0.25 -47.13 -13.06
C ALA A 1221 -0.51 -46.10 -11.95
N MET A 1222 0.34 -46.10 -10.92
CA MET A 1222 0.29 -45.16 -9.81
C MET A 1222 1.48 -44.19 -9.94
N GLY A 1223 1.21 -42.92 -10.28
CA GLY A 1223 2.24 -41.88 -10.48
C GLY A 1223 2.77 -41.76 -11.91
N ASN A 1224 3.70 -40.81 -12.13
CA ASN A 1224 4.36 -40.54 -13.41
C ASN A 1224 5.86 -40.25 -13.19
N GLY A 1225 6.73 -40.74 -14.09
CA GLY A 1225 8.17 -40.56 -14.03
C GLY A 1225 8.87 -41.21 -15.23
N ILE A 1226 10.13 -40.84 -15.48
CA ILE A 1226 10.99 -41.40 -16.52
C ILE A 1226 12.25 -41.95 -15.86
N ILE A 1227 12.66 -43.17 -16.24
CA ILE A 1227 13.90 -43.82 -15.82
C ILE A 1227 14.60 -44.25 -17.11
N ASP A 1228 15.61 -43.50 -17.52
CA ASP A 1228 16.30 -43.67 -18.81
C ASP A 1228 17.50 -44.63 -18.74
N ASP A 1229 17.82 -45.15 -17.56
CA ASP A 1229 19.01 -45.96 -17.27
C ASP A 1229 18.69 -47.44 -16.98
N ILE A 1230 17.45 -47.88 -17.24
CA ILE A 1230 17.09 -49.31 -17.20
C ILE A 1230 17.69 -50.02 -18.40
N ASN A 1231 18.77 -50.76 -18.17
CA ASN A 1231 19.47 -51.53 -19.21
C ASN A 1231 19.08 -53.02 -19.23
N ASP A 1232 18.59 -53.55 -18.10
CA ASP A 1232 18.27 -54.98 -17.92
C ASP A 1232 16.84 -55.15 -17.42
N VAL A 1233 16.12 -56.14 -17.96
CA VAL A 1233 14.76 -56.52 -17.53
C VAL A 1233 14.74 -58.01 -17.24
N VAL A 1234 14.44 -58.37 -15.98
CA VAL A 1234 14.27 -59.77 -15.57
C VAL A 1234 12.79 -60.11 -15.58
N TYR A 1235 12.38 -61.00 -16.48
CA TYR A 1235 11.02 -61.52 -16.52
C TYR A 1235 10.97 -62.87 -15.79
N VAL A 1236 10.10 -62.95 -14.78
CA VAL A 1236 9.82 -64.19 -14.05
C VAL A 1236 8.43 -64.65 -14.43
N ASP A 1237 8.33 -65.88 -14.93
CA ASP A 1237 7.06 -66.46 -15.33
C ASP A 1237 6.18 -66.73 -14.09
N PRO A 1238 5.03 -66.04 -13.93
CA PRO A 1238 4.16 -66.17 -12.77
C PRO A 1238 3.63 -67.59 -12.53
N GLU A 1239 3.52 -68.41 -13.57
CA GLU A 1239 3.06 -69.79 -13.43
C GLU A 1239 4.13 -70.72 -12.84
N THR A 1240 5.38 -70.27 -12.80
CA THR A 1240 6.52 -71.03 -12.29
C THR A 1240 7.15 -70.43 -11.03
N PHE A 1241 6.53 -69.38 -10.48
CA PHE A 1241 7.03 -68.65 -9.32
C PHE A 1241 6.42 -69.23 -8.03
N ASP A 1242 7.23 -69.95 -7.26
CA ASP A 1242 6.87 -70.60 -5.99
C ASP A 1242 7.08 -69.66 -4.79
#